data_AF-A0AB35YQH4-F1
#
_entry.id   AF-A0AB35YQH4-F1
#
_cell.length_a   1.000
_cell.length_b   1.000
_cell.length_c   1.000
_cell.angle_alpha   90.00
_cell.angle_beta   90.00
_cell.angle_gamma   90.00
#
_symmetry.space_group_name_H-M   'P 1'
#
loop_
_entity.id
_entity.type
_entity.pdbx_description
1 polymer ?
#
loop_
_entity_poly.entity_id
_entity_poly.type
_entity_poly.pdbx_seq_one_letter_code
_entity_poly.pdbx_strand_id
1 'polypeptide(L)'
;MPNRIIFLFLFCLVAQARAQHTIHIDATLNPAQKTLSIKQKITFKNTTADTLRELYLFDWPNSFSTKTSPLGKRFSENYNSSFHFEKDSDRGKTSIEKIYTNTATPLQWARGEEVDILKVIPDSPLLPGANYTFNLEYVVKVPNSKFTRFGVDNQANFKLRNWYILPAVYNGEWRIYSNKNTNDLFTTPSEYSIVLQLPKQYSVLSDLELVSENISENKKIVSLKGSQRTNAILYLQRYSNFETIETDKFTVVTNLQNSKINPPVQALLIDRIAHFLDEKLGPYPFQKMVISEADYKTNPVYGLNLLPSFISPYPDGFEYDMEQLKTITRHYIQNTLILDSRRDYWLQDALQIYLMMKYVDTYYPKMKIIGNLSDWWVIRWAHAADLEFNDQYPILYLNMARNNIHQSLTTPKDSLLKFNMNIANGYYGGSGLRYLEDYLGQGVLDKAIKEFYVANKLQPVTSSDFENLLASKTDLPINWFFEDFADTRNTIDFKIKNVKKIGDSLRVSIKNNRQSELPISLYGLNKNTVVYKTWTKPLDSISTITIPAQNIEKLALNYEGKIPEYNRRNNFKTVNGLLNKPLQFRLFQDVEDPRFTQFFFMPIFEYNLYDGVSAGLRLYNKTVLPKAVHYSLEPQFGFRSKTLVGSASISYSQTMDQGDLYAMRYGFSGNYYSYDRGLFYKRFTPYITFAFRNSDLRNNEKQFINLRNVNVYRDENPNDTDQEPNYSVFNMQYVYSNPNLINYFRGVADYEISSKFSKLSVDLEYRKLFLSNRQLNLRFFAGVFLFNDTRENEDFFSFALDRPNDYLFDYNYYGRSEDSGLFSQQLIIAEGGFKSQLEPAYANSWMATVNASTNIWKWIYAYGDIGLVANKERGVNTVFDSGIRLSLVADYFELYFPIYSNLGFEPNLPHYDEKVRFIVTLSPKTLLGLFTRRWY
;
A
#
# COMPACT_ATOMS: atom_id res chain seq x y z
N MET A 1 -24.50 7.64 63.14
CA MET A 1 -24.95 6.25 63.40
C MET A 1 -25.89 5.83 62.25
N PRO A 2 -25.81 4.59 61.73
CA PRO A 2 -25.06 4.37 60.49
C PRO A 2 -25.90 3.77 59.34
N ASN A 3 -25.76 4.32 58.13
CA ASN A 3 -26.16 3.68 56.87
C ASN A 3 -25.11 3.86 55.75
N ARG A 4 -23.85 4.18 56.11
CA ARG A 4 -22.75 4.45 55.17
C ARG A 4 -21.72 3.31 55.01
N ILE A 5 -22.03 2.09 55.47
CA ILE A 5 -21.05 0.98 55.47
C ILE A 5 -21.42 -0.17 54.49
N ILE A 6 -22.62 -0.18 53.91
CA ILE A 6 -23.07 -1.33 53.09
C ILE A 6 -22.72 -1.20 51.59
N PHE A 7 -22.35 -0.01 51.09
CA PHE A 7 -21.92 0.15 49.68
C PHE A 7 -20.40 0.04 49.45
N LEU A 8 -19.59 0.03 50.51
CA LEU A 8 -18.13 -0.12 50.43
C LEU A 8 -17.64 -1.57 50.59
N PHE A 9 -18.56 -2.50 50.86
CA PHE A 9 -18.29 -3.92 51.08
C PHE A 9 -19.00 -4.84 50.07
N LEU A 10 -19.40 -4.31 48.90
CA LEU A 10 -19.40 -5.14 47.69
C LEU A 10 -17.94 -5.29 47.23
N PHE A 11 -17.24 -6.01 48.11
CA PHE A 11 -15.92 -6.55 47.99
C PHE A 11 -15.71 -7.08 46.58
N CYS A 12 -14.68 -6.53 45.92
CA CYS A 12 -13.52 -7.32 45.56
C CYS A 12 -13.81 -8.75 45.11
N LEU A 13 -14.74 -8.92 44.17
CA LEU A 13 -14.52 -9.88 43.09
C LEU A 13 -13.37 -9.29 42.28
N VAL A 14 -12.16 -9.50 42.81
CA VAL A 14 -11.04 -9.87 41.94
C VAL A 14 -11.59 -11.07 41.18
N ALA A 15 -12.25 -10.82 40.05
CA ALA A 15 -12.39 -11.80 39.02
C ALA A 15 -10.96 -12.16 38.72
N GLN A 16 -10.45 -13.21 39.38
CA GLN A 16 -9.23 -13.85 38.93
C GLN A 16 -9.55 -14.17 37.49
N ALA A 17 -8.93 -13.42 36.59
CA ALA A 17 -9.08 -13.56 35.17
C ALA A 17 -8.61 -14.98 34.84
N ARG A 18 -9.53 -15.94 34.89
CA ARG A 18 -9.20 -17.33 34.58
C ARG A 18 -9.04 -17.38 33.07
N ALA A 19 -7.91 -17.89 32.62
CA ALA A 19 -7.69 -18.21 31.23
C ALA A 19 -8.88 -18.98 30.63
N GLN A 20 -9.25 -18.66 29.40
CA GLN A 20 -10.40 -19.27 28.74
C GLN A 20 -10.12 -20.73 28.34
N HIS A 21 -8.89 -21.01 27.93
CA HIS A 21 -8.49 -22.34 27.47
C HIS A 21 -7.25 -22.83 28.20
N THR A 22 -7.13 -24.15 28.33
CA THR A 22 -5.87 -24.80 28.73
C THR A 22 -5.35 -25.59 27.54
N ILE A 23 -4.11 -25.32 27.15
CA ILE A 23 -3.45 -25.90 25.99
C ILE A 23 -2.18 -26.59 26.45
N HIS A 24 -2.12 -27.91 26.29
CA HIS A 24 -0.92 -28.70 26.52
C HIS A 24 -0.40 -29.25 25.20
N ILE A 25 0.90 -29.07 24.94
CA ILE A 25 1.55 -29.45 23.68
C ILE A 25 2.80 -30.26 24.00
N ASP A 26 2.88 -31.48 23.48
CA ASP A 26 4.13 -32.26 23.37
C ASP A 26 4.53 -32.26 21.90
N ALA A 27 5.66 -31.62 21.57
CA ALA A 27 6.12 -31.45 20.20
C ALA A 27 7.55 -31.96 20.02
N THR A 28 7.77 -32.76 18.98
CA THR A 28 9.08 -33.28 18.59
C THR A 28 9.53 -32.67 17.27
N LEU A 29 10.68 -32.00 17.27
CA LEU A 29 11.29 -31.38 16.08
C LEU A 29 12.10 -32.40 15.28
N ASN A 30 11.82 -32.50 13.97
CA ASN A 30 12.68 -33.15 12.99
C ASN A 30 13.25 -32.09 12.03
N PRO A 31 14.50 -31.62 12.24
CA PRO A 31 15.07 -30.56 11.43
C PRO A 31 15.31 -30.94 9.97
N ALA A 32 15.63 -32.21 9.69
CA ALA A 32 15.93 -32.67 8.33
C ALA A 32 14.69 -32.61 7.43
N GLN A 33 13.52 -32.96 7.99
CA GLN A 33 12.24 -32.89 7.29
C GLN A 33 11.54 -31.52 7.44
N LYS A 34 12.06 -30.62 8.28
CA LYS A 34 11.44 -29.34 8.65
C LYS A 34 10.04 -29.54 9.27
N THR A 35 9.87 -30.58 10.08
CA THR A 35 8.57 -30.98 10.65
C THR A 35 8.56 -30.95 12.17
N LEU A 36 7.36 -30.76 12.74
CA LEU A 36 7.03 -30.92 14.15
C LEU A 36 5.94 -31.99 14.27
N SER A 37 6.23 -33.09 14.95
CA SER A 37 5.21 -34.07 15.36
C SER A 37 4.61 -33.61 16.67
N ILE A 38 3.29 -33.37 16.71
CA ILE A 38 2.62 -32.72 17.82
C ILE A 38 1.50 -33.60 18.38
N LYS A 39 1.52 -33.78 19.71
CA LYS A 39 0.38 -34.23 20.50
C LYS A 39 -0.13 -33.04 21.31
N GLN A 40 -1.34 -32.59 21.01
CA GLN A 40 -1.94 -31.44 21.66
C GLN A 40 -3.20 -31.85 22.41
N LYS A 41 -3.33 -31.43 23.66
CA LYS A 41 -4.54 -31.52 24.46
C LYS A 41 -5.11 -30.14 24.67
N ILE A 42 -6.38 -29.96 24.29
CA ILE A 42 -7.11 -28.70 24.45
C ILE A 42 -8.26 -28.94 25.42
N THR A 43 -8.32 -28.13 26.48
CA THR A 43 -9.50 -27.96 27.32
C THR A 43 -10.18 -26.66 26.93
N PHE A 44 -11.29 -26.77 26.21
CA PHE A 44 -12.10 -25.63 25.79
C PHE A 44 -13.18 -25.35 26.83
N LYS A 45 -13.24 -24.13 27.37
CA LYS A 45 -14.33 -23.68 28.24
C LYS A 45 -15.34 -22.88 27.44
N ASN A 46 -16.61 -23.26 27.55
CA ASN A 46 -17.70 -22.44 27.05
C ASN A 46 -18.02 -21.32 28.04
N THR A 47 -17.62 -20.10 27.71
CA THR A 47 -17.86 -18.90 28.52
C THR A 47 -19.16 -18.18 28.17
N THR A 48 -19.93 -18.71 27.22
CA THR A 48 -21.18 -18.10 26.73
C THR A 48 -22.42 -18.80 27.29
N ALA A 49 -23.58 -18.19 27.05
CA ALA A 49 -24.89 -18.75 27.44
C ALA A 49 -25.43 -19.79 26.45
N ASP A 50 -24.76 -19.99 25.31
CA ASP A 50 -25.22 -20.91 24.26
C ASP A 50 -24.70 -22.32 24.48
N THR A 51 -25.45 -23.32 24.01
CA THR A 51 -24.95 -24.70 23.94
C THR A 51 -24.24 -24.92 22.61
N LEU A 52 -22.95 -25.28 22.65
CA LEU A 52 -22.13 -25.47 21.44
C LEU A 52 -22.19 -26.94 20.97
N ARG A 53 -22.56 -27.15 19.71
CA ARG A 53 -22.61 -28.48 19.08
C ARG A 53 -21.45 -28.75 18.13
N GLU A 54 -20.64 -27.74 17.89
CA GLU A 54 -19.48 -27.76 17.02
C GLU A 54 -18.43 -26.81 17.60
N LEU A 55 -17.16 -27.12 17.38
CA LEU A 55 -16.02 -26.30 17.79
C LEU A 55 -15.19 -26.00 16.54
N TYR A 56 -14.81 -24.73 16.35
CA TYR A 56 -13.90 -24.34 15.27
C TYR A 56 -12.51 -24.07 15.81
N LEU A 57 -11.51 -24.51 15.06
CA LEU A 57 -10.09 -24.35 15.38
C LEU A 57 -9.36 -23.74 14.18
N PHE A 58 -8.40 -22.88 14.47
CA PHE A 58 -7.46 -22.34 13.49
C PHE A 58 -6.30 -23.29 13.27
N ASP A 59 -6.08 -23.69 12.02
CA ASP A 59 -4.95 -24.48 11.55
C ASP A 59 -4.14 -23.67 10.51
N TRP A 60 -3.65 -22.52 10.95
CA TRP A 60 -2.89 -21.60 10.12
C TRP A 60 -1.59 -22.18 9.52
N PRO A 61 -0.88 -23.18 10.09
CA PRO A 61 0.21 -23.83 9.38
C PRO A 61 -0.25 -24.49 8.06
N ASN A 62 -1.51 -24.93 7.98
CA ASN A 62 -2.07 -25.50 6.77
C ASN A 62 -2.44 -24.48 5.69
N SER A 63 -2.45 -23.18 6.01
CA SER A 63 -2.69 -22.10 5.02
C SER A 63 -1.63 -22.08 3.91
N PHE A 64 -0.45 -22.65 4.15
CA PHE A 64 0.64 -22.75 3.17
C PHE A 64 0.55 -24.00 2.25
N SER A 65 -0.44 -24.87 2.45
CA SER A 65 -0.51 -26.20 1.82
C SER A 65 -0.72 -26.16 0.31
N THR A 66 -1.37 -25.13 -0.23
CA THR A 66 -1.68 -24.99 -1.66
C THR A 66 -1.51 -23.55 -2.15
N LYS A 67 -1.15 -23.38 -3.44
CA LYS A 67 -1.06 -22.07 -4.11
C LYS A 67 -2.42 -21.36 -4.20
N THR A 68 -3.51 -22.12 -4.05
CA THR A 68 -4.90 -21.65 -4.16
C THR A 68 -5.56 -21.34 -2.82
N SER A 69 -4.84 -21.48 -1.70
CA SER A 69 -5.37 -21.14 -0.37
C SER A 69 -5.65 -19.64 -0.29
N PRO A 70 -6.47 -19.16 0.67
CA PRO A 70 -6.69 -17.73 0.89
C PRO A 70 -5.37 -16.95 1.06
N LEU A 71 -4.38 -17.54 1.72
CA LEU A 71 -3.02 -16.99 1.83
C LEU A 71 -2.33 -16.85 0.45
N GLY A 72 -2.37 -17.90 -0.37
CA GLY A 72 -1.76 -17.90 -1.71
C GLY A 72 -2.42 -16.92 -2.67
N LYS A 73 -3.75 -16.82 -2.63
CA LYS A 73 -4.53 -15.80 -3.35
C LYS A 73 -4.10 -14.39 -2.92
N ARG A 74 -4.01 -14.15 -1.60
CA ARG A 74 -3.60 -12.86 -1.04
C ARG A 74 -2.17 -12.45 -1.41
N PHE A 75 -1.22 -13.39 -1.48
CA PHE A 75 0.12 -13.09 -2.00
C PHE A 75 0.08 -12.64 -3.46
N SER A 76 -0.76 -13.29 -4.27
CA SER A 76 -0.90 -12.98 -5.70
C SER A 76 -1.56 -11.62 -5.95
N GLU A 77 -2.60 -11.29 -5.18
CA GLU A 77 -3.24 -9.96 -5.17
C GLU A 77 -2.22 -8.85 -4.86
N ASN A 78 -1.30 -9.10 -3.92
CA ASN A 78 -0.24 -8.16 -3.54
C ASN A 78 0.99 -8.16 -4.47
N TYR A 79 0.91 -8.80 -5.65
CA TYR A 79 2.02 -9.00 -6.59
C TYR A 79 3.28 -9.61 -5.93
N ASN A 80 3.09 -10.44 -4.92
CA ASN A 80 4.15 -11.24 -4.31
C ASN A 80 4.19 -12.62 -4.94
N SER A 81 5.06 -12.78 -5.94
CA SER A 81 5.21 -14.02 -6.69
C SER A 81 6.02 -15.11 -5.99
N SER A 82 6.62 -14.81 -4.83
CA SER A 82 7.52 -15.75 -4.13
C SER A 82 6.85 -17.06 -3.75
N PHE A 83 5.57 -17.04 -3.38
CA PHE A 83 4.82 -18.24 -3.03
C PHE A 83 4.38 -19.06 -4.27
N HIS A 84 4.04 -18.38 -5.38
CA HIS A 84 3.57 -19.04 -6.59
C HIS A 84 4.68 -19.84 -7.29
N PHE A 85 5.90 -19.29 -7.33
CA PHE A 85 7.03 -19.94 -8.01
C PHE A 85 7.79 -20.95 -7.14
N GLU A 86 7.40 -21.13 -5.88
CA GLU A 86 8.13 -21.99 -4.95
C GLU A 86 7.82 -23.47 -5.12
N LYS A 87 8.80 -24.30 -4.72
CA LYS A 87 8.67 -25.76 -4.65
C LYS A 87 7.82 -26.20 -3.47
N ASP A 88 7.16 -27.34 -3.63
CA ASP A 88 6.37 -28.01 -2.58
C ASP A 88 7.20 -28.36 -1.33
N SER A 89 8.51 -28.59 -1.51
CA SER A 89 9.47 -28.83 -0.43
C SER A 89 9.55 -27.69 0.57
N ASP A 90 9.29 -26.45 0.15
CA ASP A 90 9.46 -25.24 0.97
C ASP A 90 8.13 -24.65 1.47
N ARG A 91 6.99 -25.24 1.06
CA ARG A 91 5.66 -24.94 1.59
C ARG A 91 5.42 -25.62 2.94
N GLY A 92 4.53 -25.02 3.73
CA GLY A 92 4.02 -25.60 4.97
C GLY A 92 2.73 -26.40 4.76
N LYS A 93 2.41 -27.30 5.70
CA LYS A 93 1.19 -28.12 5.67
C LYS A 93 0.95 -28.74 7.06
N THR A 94 -0.32 -28.98 7.40
CA THR A 94 -0.70 -29.80 8.56
C THR A 94 -1.36 -31.11 8.12
N SER A 95 -0.81 -32.22 8.57
CA SER A 95 -1.38 -33.56 8.39
C SER A 95 -1.93 -34.07 9.73
N ILE A 96 -3.25 -34.14 9.86
CA ILE A 96 -3.92 -34.63 11.07
C ILE A 96 -3.99 -36.15 11.01
N GLU A 97 -3.51 -36.83 12.06
CA GLU A 97 -3.59 -38.29 12.18
C GLU A 97 -4.91 -38.69 12.85
N LYS A 98 -5.23 -38.08 14.00
CA LYS A 98 -6.49 -38.32 14.71
C LYS A 98 -6.84 -37.19 15.68
N ILE A 99 -8.14 -37.05 15.95
CA ILE A 99 -8.71 -36.20 16.99
C ILE A 99 -9.60 -37.10 17.85
N TYR A 100 -9.45 -37.09 19.17
CA TYR A 100 -10.11 -38.07 20.05
C TYR A 100 -10.29 -37.53 21.47
N THR A 101 -11.28 -38.02 22.21
CA THR A 101 -11.45 -37.73 23.65
C THR A 101 -10.76 -38.82 24.48
N ASN A 102 -11.07 -38.93 25.77
CA ASN A 102 -10.53 -40.03 26.59
C ASN A 102 -11.16 -41.40 26.23
N THR A 103 -12.26 -41.41 25.47
CA THR A 103 -12.79 -42.62 24.86
C THR A 103 -12.01 -42.90 23.57
N ALA A 104 -11.69 -44.16 23.29
CA ALA A 104 -10.84 -44.53 22.15
C ALA A 104 -11.47 -44.26 20.77
N THR A 105 -12.67 -43.68 20.71
CA THR A 105 -13.39 -43.34 19.48
C THR A 105 -12.93 -41.97 18.93
N PRO A 106 -12.48 -41.89 17.66
CA PRO A 106 -12.16 -40.62 17.03
C PRO A 106 -13.37 -39.69 16.92
N LEU A 107 -13.16 -38.39 17.16
CA LEU A 107 -14.15 -37.35 16.90
C LEU A 107 -14.30 -37.10 15.40
N GLN A 108 -15.51 -36.73 14.98
CA GLN A 108 -15.76 -36.29 13.61
C GLN A 108 -15.20 -34.88 13.41
N TRP A 109 -14.50 -34.67 12.30
CA TRP A 109 -13.95 -33.37 11.93
C TRP A 109 -13.90 -33.19 10.41
N ALA A 110 -13.88 -31.94 9.95
CA ALA A 110 -13.79 -31.60 8.54
C ALA A 110 -13.03 -30.27 8.30
N ARG A 111 -12.54 -30.09 7.07
CA ARG A 111 -12.05 -28.81 6.54
C ARG A 111 -12.89 -28.45 5.30
N GLY A 112 -13.19 -27.16 5.14
CA GLY A 112 -13.90 -26.63 3.98
C GLY A 112 -12.95 -26.18 2.86
N GLU A 113 -13.39 -25.20 2.07
CA GLU A 113 -12.52 -24.48 1.12
C GLU A 113 -11.44 -23.68 1.85
N GLU A 114 -11.76 -23.16 3.04
CA GLU A 114 -10.79 -22.63 3.99
C GLU A 114 -9.98 -23.77 4.61
N VAL A 115 -8.94 -24.20 3.88
CA VAL A 115 -8.07 -25.33 4.28
C VAL A 115 -7.42 -25.16 5.66
N ASP A 116 -7.39 -23.96 6.21
CA ASP A 116 -6.80 -23.59 7.49
C ASP A 116 -7.82 -23.38 8.62
N ILE A 117 -9.08 -23.77 8.40
CA ILE A 117 -10.13 -23.81 9.43
C ILE A 117 -10.58 -25.27 9.61
N LEU A 118 -10.55 -25.72 10.86
CA LEU A 118 -10.91 -27.07 11.26
C LEU A 118 -12.20 -27.05 12.08
N LYS A 119 -13.23 -27.77 11.62
CA LYS A 119 -14.47 -27.98 12.35
C LYS A 119 -14.41 -29.33 13.06
N VAL A 120 -14.63 -29.35 14.37
CA VAL A 120 -14.69 -30.56 15.21
C VAL A 120 -16.09 -30.69 15.80
N ILE A 121 -16.66 -31.89 15.75
CA ILE A 121 -17.97 -32.20 16.34
C ILE A 121 -17.73 -32.94 17.67
N PRO A 122 -18.06 -32.32 18.82
CA PRO A 122 -18.02 -32.97 20.12
C PRO A 122 -18.91 -34.22 20.17
N ASP A 123 -18.53 -35.22 20.97
CA ASP A 123 -19.36 -36.41 21.21
C ASP A 123 -20.62 -36.11 22.05
N SER A 124 -20.61 -34.97 22.75
CA SER A 124 -21.68 -34.46 23.58
C SER A 124 -21.75 -32.92 23.45
N PRO A 125 -22.96 -32.32 23.37
CA PRO A 125 -23.08 -30.87 23.31
C PRO A 125 -22.42 -30.17 24.52
N LEU A 126 -21.65 -29.12 24.26
CA LEU A 126 -20.94 -28.37 25.28
C LEU A 126 -21.86 -27.29 25.88
N LEU A 127 -22.36 -27.56 27.08
CA LEU A 127 -23.26 -26.67 27.82
C LEU A 127 -22.57 -25.37 28.28
N PRO A 128 -23.35 -24.31 28.57
CA PRO A 128 -22.83 -23.07 29.16
C PRO A 128 -22.01 -23.30 30.43
N GLY A 129 -20.84 -22.65 30.52
CA GLY A 129 -19.93 -22.75 31.66
C GLY A 129 -19.12 -24.05 31.75
N ALA A 130 -19.46 -25.08 30.96
CA ALA A 130 -18.81 -26.38 30.99
C ALA A 130 -17.49 -26.39 30.18
N ASN A 131 -16.67 -27.41 30.44
CA ASN A 131 -15.41 -27.66 29.76
C ASN A 131 -15.52 -28.89 28.86
N TYR A 132 -14.90 -28.85 27.69
CA TYR A 132 -14.73 -29.99 26.80
C TYR A 132 -13.23 -30.25 26.57
N THR A 133 -12.76 -31.47 26.79
CA THR A 133 -11.35 -31.83 26.65
C THR A 133 -11.17 -32.86 25.54
N PHE A 134 -10.27 -32.58 24.61
CA PHE A 134 -9.95 -33.47 23.50
C PHE A 134 -8.48 -33.37 23.13
N ASN A 135 -7.99 -34.39 22.42
CA ASN A 135 -6.61 -34.54 22.00
C ASN A 135 -6.52 -34.53 20.47
N LEU A 136 -5.42 -34.00 19.95
CA LEU A 136 -5.06 -33.98 18.54
C LEU A 136 -3.66 -34.57 18.37
N GLU A 137 -3.50 -35.48 17.42
CA GLU A 137 -2.19 -35.97 16.96
C GLU A 137 -2.02 -35.60 15.49
N TYR A 138 -0.96 -34.85 15.18
CA TYR A 138 -0.73 -34.30 13.85
C TYR A 138 0.73 -33.92 13.60
N VAL A 139 1.08 -33.76 12.33
CA VAL A 139 2.41 -33.31 11.90
C VAL A 139 2.30 -31.98 11.18
N VAL A 140 3.09 -30.99 11.61
CA VAL A 140 3.23 -29.70 10.94
C VAL A 140 4.54 -29.66 10.18
N LYS A 141 4.47 -29.48 8.86
CA LYS A 141 5.61 -29.06 8.06
C LYS A 141 5.72 -27.54 8.10
N VAL A 142 6.85 -27.04 8.58
CA VAL A 142 7.09 -25.61 8.76
C VAL A 142 7.45 -24.97 7.41
N PRO A 143 6.78 -23.89 6.98
CA PRO A 143 7.08 -23.22 5.72
C PRO A 143 8.45 -22.52 5.76
N ASN A 144 8.99 -22.19 4.57
CA ASN A 144 10.17 -21.33 4.47
C ASN A 144 9.86 -19.91 4.99
N SER A 145 10.77 -19.34 5.78
CA SER A 145 10.60 -18.02 6.38
C SER A 145 10.53 -16.86 5.38
N LYS A 146 10.94 -17.03 4.12
CA LYS A 146 10.84 -15.97 3.10
C LYS A 146 9.40 -15.51 2.80
N PHE A 147 8.39 -16.32 3.11
CA PHE A 147 6.99 -15.97 2.81
C PHE A 147 6.43 -14.94 3.79
N THR A 148 6.67 -15.12 5.09
CA THR A 148 6.06 -14.30 6.16
C THR A 148 7.06 -13.80 7.20
N ARG A 149 8.36 -14.02 6.99
CA ARG A 149 9.49 -13.85 7.94
C ARG A 149 9.54 -14.90 9.05
N PHE A 150 8.45 -15.62 9.29
CA PHE A 150 8.34 -16.76 10.20
C PHE A 150 8.36 -18.07 9.41
N GLY A 151 9.01 -19.09 9.97
CA GLY A 151 9.27 -20.38 9.32
C GLY A 151 10.73 -20.81 9.48
N VAL A 152 11.20 -21.66 8.58
CA VAL A 152 12.59 -22.13 8.53
C VAL A 152 13.44 -21.16 7.70
N ASP A 153 14.57 -20.70 8.26
CA ASP A 153 15.53 -19.88 7.52
C ASP A 153 16.63 -20.71 6.84
N ASN A 154 17.52 -20.04 6.11
CA ASN A 154 18.61 -20.69 5.38
C ASN A 154 19.69 -21.27 6.31
N GLN A 155 19.70 -20.89 7.59
CA GLN A 155 20.61 -21.43 8.62
C GLN A 155 19.99 -22.60 9.39
N ALA A 156 18.82 -23.08 8.96
CA ALA A 156 18.04 -24.13 9.61
C ALA A 156 17.61 -23.75 11.04
N ASN A 157 17.39 -22.47 11.31
CA ASN A 157 16.68 -22.00 12.49
C ASN A 157 15.16 -21.99 12.24
N PHE A 158 14.38 -22.18 13.29
CA PHE A 158 12.92 -22.22 13.24
C PHE A 158 12.35 -21.02 14.01
N LYS A 159 11.65 -20.14 13.30
CA LYS A 159 10.89 -19.02 13.86
C LYS A 159 9.41 -19.37 13.81
N LEU A 160 8.88 -19.88 14.91
CA LEU A 160 7.57 -20.53 14.95
C LEU A 160 6.53 -19.58 15.52
N ARG A 161 5.65 -19.08 14.64
CA ARG A 161 4.44 -18.33 14.98
C ARG A 161 3.23 -19.06 14.42
N ASN A 162 2.18 -19.20 15.24
CA ASN A 162 0.94 -19.91 14.89
C ASN A 162 1.23 -21.32 14.36
N TRP A 163 2.15 -22.04 15.02
CA TRP A 163 2.71 -23.34 14.59
C TRP A 163 1.92 -24.55 15.10
N TYR A 164 0.83 -24.31 15.81
CA TYR A 164 -0.04 -25.31 16.44
C TYR A 164 -1.51 -24.93 16.21
N ILE A 165 -2.43 -25.85 16.51
CA ILE A 165 -3.87 -25.66 16.28
C ILE A 165 -4.46 -24.86 17.45
N LEU A 166 -5.21 -23.80 17.19
CA LEU A 166 -5.75 -22.89 18.21
C LEU A 166 -7.29 -22.91 18.23
N PRO A 167 -7.94 -22.87 19.40
CA PRO A 167 -9.39 -22.69 19.46
C PRO A 167 -9.80 -21.32 18.93
N ALA A 168 -10.83 -21.26 18.09
CA ALA A 168 -11.45 -20.01 17.69
C ALA A 168 -12.30 -19.43 18.84
N VAL A 169 -12.46 -18.11 18.85
CA VAL A 169 -13.27 -17.41 19.86
C VAL A 169 -14.75 -17.50 19.47
N TYR A 170 -15.60 -17.83 20.45
CA TYR A 170 -17.06 -17.77 20.32
C TYR A 170 -17.62 -16.74 21.30
N ASN A 171 -18.32 -15.73 20.77
CA ASN A 171 -18.97 -14.67 21.56
C ASN A 171 -20.41 -14.39 21.08
N GLY A 172 -21.19 -15.45 20.89
CA GLY A 172 -22.51 -15.43 20.23
C GLY A 172 -22.41 -15.79 18.74
N GLU A 173 -21.24 -15.60 18.14
CA GLU A 173 -20.87 -16.09 16.82
C GLU A 173 -19.43 -16.60 16.84
N TRP A 174 -19.12 -17.56 15.96
CA TRP A 174 -17.75 -18.00 15.75
C TRP A 174 -16.93 -16.93 15.02
N ARG A 175 -15.85 -16.46 15.64
CA ARG A 175 -14.87 -15.59 15.00
C ARG A 175 -13.86 -16.45 14.24
N ILE A 176 -14.21 -16.83 13.02
CA ILE A 176 -13.39 -17.69 12.14
C ILE A 176 -13.05 -16.98 10.83
N TYR A 177 -11.82 -17.18 10.36
CA TYR A 177 -11.28 -16.62 9.12
C TYR A 177 -9.92 -17.25 8.78
N SER A 178 -9.59 -17.27 7.49
CA SER A 178 -8.31 -17.77 7.01
C SER A 178 -7.16 -16.78 7.22
N ASN A 179 -5.94 -17.33 7.32
CA ASN A 179 -4.70 -16.58 7.27
C ASN A 179 -4.53 -15.90 5.90
N LYS A 180 -4.46 -14.57 5.92
CA LYS A 180 -4.19 -13.72 4.74
C LYS A 180 -2.90 -12.92 4.89
N ASN A 181 -1.97 -13.37 5.74
CA ASN A 181 -0.72 -12.66 6.06
C ASN A 181 -0.93 -11.21 6.52
N THR A 182 -1.97 -11.00 7.32
CA THR A 182 -2.42 -9.70 7.85
C THR A 182 -2.17 -9.57 9.36
N ASN A 183 -1.63 -10.62 9.99
CA ASN A 183 -1.28 -10.71 11.41
C ASN A 183 -2.42 -10.26 12.33
N ASP A 184 -3.56 -10.91 12.16
CA ASP A 184 -4.84 -10.58 12.78
C ASP A 184 -5.51 -11.80 13.38
N LEU A 185 -4.73 -12.76 13.88
CA LEU A 185 -5.27 -13.89 14.61
C LEU A 185 -5.83 -13.40 15.94
N PHE A 186 -7.12 -13.61 16.18
CA PHE A 186 -7.81 -13.24 17.39
C PHE A 186 -7.95 -14.45 18.29
N THR A 187 -7.33 -14.36 19.46
CA THR A 187 -7.35 -15.38 20.51
C THR A 187 -7.55 -14.71 21.85
N THR A 188 -8.05 -15.49 22.81
CA THR A 188 -8.22 -15.04 24.18
C THR A 188 -7.11 -15.60 25.09
N PRO A 189 -6.81 -14.91 26.22
CA PRO A 189 -5.81 -15.36 27.17
C PRO A 189 -6.04 -16.81 27.63
N SER A 190 -5.00 -17.63 27.52
CA SER A 190 -5.01 -19.08 27.71
C SER A 190 -3.83 -19.53 28.59
N GLU A 191 -3.96 -20.69 29.22
CA GLU A 191 -2.87 -21.39 29.91
C GLU A 191 -2.13 -22.28 28.92
N TYR A 192 -0.81 -22.20 28.92
CA TYR A 192 0.08 -23.00 28.08
C TYR A 192 1.01 -23.87 28.91
N SER A 193 1.11 -25.14 28.52
CA SER A 193 2.15 -26.06 28.97
C SER A 193 2.73 -26.76 27.75
N ILE A 194 4.00 -26.47 27.44
CA ILE A 194 4.66 -26.95 26.22
C ILE A 194 5.87 -27.77 26.61
N VAL A 195 5.95 -29.00 26.11
CA VAL A 195 7.14 -29.85 26.18
C VAL A 195 7.70 -30.00 24.76
N LEU A 196 8.94 -29.59 24.57
CA LEU A 196 9.64 -29.65 23.29
C LEU A 196 10.74 -30.68 23.35
N GLN A 197 10.78 -31.57 22.37
CA GLN A 197 11.86 -32.53 22.14
C GLN A 197 12.62 -32.13 20.88
N LEU A 198 13.91 -31.81 21.00
CA LEU A 198 14.74 -31.25 19.94
C LEU A 198 16.17 -31.79 20.01
N PRO A 199 16.96 -31.73 18.92
CA PRO A 199 18.38 -32.05 18.98
C PRO A 199 19.14 -31.10 19.91
N LYS A 200 20.15 -31.60 20.63
CA LYS A 200 20.88 -30.85 21.67
C LYS A 200 21.46 -29.50 21.23
N GLN A 201 21.79 -29.36 19.95
CA GLN A 201 22.39 -28.15 19.36
C GLN A 201 21.42 -26.97 19.22
N TYR A 202 20.12 -27.15 19.44
CA TYR A 202 19.15 -26.07 19.37
C TYR A 202 18.96 -25.42 20.75
N SER A 203 19.01 -24.10 20.77
CA SER A 203 18.53 -23.24 21.87
C SER A 203 17.04 -22.96 21.67
N VAL A 204 16.31 -22.75 22.76
CA VAL A 204 14.88 -22.42 22.76
C VAL A 204 14.70 -21.06 23.42
N LEU A 205 14.09 -20.12 22.70
CA LEU A 205 13.66 -18.83 23.24
C LEU A 205 12.16 -18.63 23.04
N SER A 206 11.51 -18.10 24.07
CA SER A 206 10.08 -17.79 24.09
C SER A 206 9.75 -16.75 25.15
N ASP A 207 8.61 -16.07 24.99
CA ASP A 207 7.96 -15.24 26.02
C ASP A 207 7.49 -16.05 27.24
N LEU A 208 7.33 -17.35 27.06
CA LEU A 208 6.95 -18.28 28.10
C LEU A 208 8.07 -18.47 29.14
N GLU A 209 7.69 -18.86 30.34
CA GLU A 209 8.61 -19.20 31.43
C GLU A 209 9.25 -20.56 31.15
N LEU A 210 10.58 -20.64 31.32
CA LEU A 210 11.33 -21.88 31.25
C LEU A 210 11.23 -22.63 32.58
N VAL A 211 10.59 -23.80 32.57
CA VAL A 211 10.40 -24.62 33.79
C VAL A 211 11.56 -25.60 33.97
N SER A 212 11.98 -26.26 32.90
CA SER A 212 13.10 -27.21 32.93
C SER A 212 13.74 -27.37 31.56
N GLU A 213 15.04 -27.61 31.55
CA GLU A 213 15.80 -28.04 30.38
C GLU A 213 16.61 -29.29 30.77
N ASN A 214 16.37 -30.40 30.09
CA ASN A 214 17.11 -31.65 30.29
C ASN A 214 17.83 -32.02 29.00
N ILE A 215 19.14 -32.22 29.07
CA ILE A 215 19.97 -32.57 27.91
C ILE A 215 20.50 -34.00 28.12
N SER A 216 20.21 -34.89 27.17
CA SER A 216 20.81 -36.22 27.04
C SER A 216 21.72 -36.27 25.80
N GLU A 217 22.41 -37.41 25.56
CA GLU A 217 23.51 -37.49 24.58
C GLU A 217 23.21 -36.86 23.21
N ASN A 218 21.99 -37.00 22.68
CA ASN A 218 21.57 -36.44 21.39
C ASN A 218 20.24 -35.69 21.41
N LYS A 219 19.55 -35.60 22.55
CA LYS A 219 18.23 -34.97 22.68
C LYS A 219 18.23 -33.93 23.79
N LYS A 220 17.48 -32.87 23.59
CA LYS A 220 17.16 -31.84 24.56
C LYS A 220 15.64 -31.79 24.73
N ILE A 221 15.20 -31.82 25.98
CA ILE A 221 13.80 -31.70 26.37
C ILE A 221 13.63 -30.38 27.12
N VAL A 222 12.80 -29.49 26.60
CA VAL A 222 12.53 -28.18 27.21
C VAL A 222 11.06 -28.10 27.59
N SER A 223 10.78 -27.74 28.85
CA SER A 223 9.42 -27.50 29.34
C SER A 223 9.19 -26.01 29.54
N LEU A 224 8.14 -25.48 28.92
CA LEU A 224 7.72 -24.08 29.01
C LEU A 224 6.31 -23.98 29.61
N LYS A 225 6.05 -22.92 30.36
CA LYS A 225 4.71 -22.57 30.86
C LYS A 225 4.38 -21.10 30.62
N GLY A 226 3.10 -20.81 30.43
CA GLY A 226 2.61 -19.45 30.41
C GLY A 226 1.17 -19.37 30.89
N SER A 227 0.91 -18.43 31.79
CA SER A 227 -0.44 -18.09 32.21
C SER A 227 -0.93 -16.85 31.48
N GLN A 228 -2.23 -16.84 31.16
CA GLN A 228 -2.93 -15.74 30.48
C GLN A 228 -2.24 -15.22 29.20
N ARG A 229 -1.68 -16.11 28.38
CA ARG A 229 -1.05 -15.73 27.11
C ARG A 229 -2.02 -15.84 25.95
N THR A 230 -1.90 -15.00 24.93
CA THR A 230 -2.71 -15.08 23.71
C THR A 230 -2.07 -15.94 22.64
N ASN A 231 -0.76 -16.16 22.72
CA ASN A 231 0.00 -16.96 21.76
C ASN A 231 1.22 -17.61 22.44
N ALA A 232 1.91 -18.46 21.67
CA ALA A 232 3.15 -19.11 22.10
C ALA A 232 4.15 -19.12 20.93
N ILE A 233 4.93 -18.04 20.82
CA ILE A 233 5.98 -17.91 19.81
C ILE A 233 7.25 -18.62 20.30
N LEU A 234 7.89 -19.39 19.42
CA LEU A 234 9.14 -20.08 19.72
C LEU A 234 10.22 -19.72 18.68
N TYR A 235 11.44 -19.47 19.18
CA TYR A 235 12.64 -19.35 18.38
C TYR A 235 13.55 -20.53 18.71
N LEU A 236 13.75 -21.43 17.74
CA LEU A 236 14.64 -22.58 17.86
C LEU A 236 15.87 -22.31 16.98
N GLN A 237 16.98 -21.94 17.60
CA GLN A 237 18.19 -21.50 16.89
C GLN A 237 19.40 -22.32 17.28
N ARG A 238 20.30 -22.61 16.33
CA ARG A 238 21.58 -23.28 16.63
C ARG A 238 22.54 -22.35 17.37
N TYR A 239 22.51 -21.08 17.02
CA TYR A 239 23.25 -20.01 17.67
C TYR A 239 22.25 -18.89 17.96
N SER A 240 22.01 -18.60 19.23
CA SER A 240 21.14 -17.49 19.61
C SER A 240 21.84 -16.17 19.29
N ASN A 241 21.12 -15.27 18.63
CA ASN A 241 21.54 -13.88 18.41
C ASN A 241 20.71 -12.89 19.24
N PHE A 242 19.99 -13.38 20.24
CA PHE A 242 19.22 -12.55 21.15
C PHE A 242 20.05 -12.12 22.35
N GLU A 243 19.83 -10.88 22.77
CA GLU A 243 20.41 -10.26 23.95
C GLU A 243 19.30 -10.01 24.97
N THR A 244 19.64 -10.15 26.25
CA THR A 244 18.72 -9.90 27.37
C THR A 244 19.07 -8.57 27.99
N ILE A 245 18.06 -7.71 28.12
CA ILE A 245 18.16 -6.38 28.69
C ILE A 245 17.17 -6.32 29.87
N GLU A 246 17.73 -6.18 31.06
CA GLU A 246 16.95 -5.95 32.27
C GLU A 246 16.61 -4.46 32.37
N THR A 247 15.31 -4.16 32.48
CA THR A 247 14.79 -2.82 32.77
C THR A 247 14.21 -2.80 34.17
N ASP A 248 13.94 -1.62 34.71
CA ASP A 248 13.29 -1.52 36.04
C ASP A 248 11.83 -2.01 36.03
N LYS A 249 11.25 -2.30 34.86
CA LYS A 249 9.83 -2.69 34.70
C LYS A 249 9.64 -4.16 34.32
N PHE A 250 10.33 -4.63 33.28
CA PHE A 250 10.29 -6.01 32.80
C PHE A 250 11.51 -6.33 31.92
N THR A 251 11.87 -7.60 31.80
CA THR A 251 12.98 -8.05 30.97
C THR A 251 12.61 -7.98 29.48
N VAL A 252 13.46 -7.37 28.66
CA VAL A 252 13.33 -7.37 27.20
C VAL A 252 14.40 -8.28 26.60
N VAL A 253 14.00 -9.26 25.81
CA VAL A 253 14.92 -10.13 25.06
C VAL A 253 14.79 -9.80 23.58
N THR A 254 15.86 -9.31 22.96
CA THR A 254 15.80 -8.78 21.60
C THR A 254 16.99 -9.16 20.74
N ASN A 255 16.76 -9.36 19.44
CA ASN A 255 17.82 -9.50 18.44
C ASN A 255 17.80 -8.37 17.40
N LEU A 256 17.10 -7.28 17.71
CA LEU A 256 17.28 -6.02 17.01
C LEU A 256 18.66 -5.47 17.38
N GLN A 257 19.51 -5.26 16.39
CA GLN A 257 20.87 -4.77 16.58
C GLN A 257 21.09 -3.52 15.73
N ASN A 258 21.86 -2.58 16.26
CA ASN A 258 22.36 -1.45 15.50
C ASN A 258 23.85 -1.27 15.77
N SER A 259 24.68 -1.49 14.75
CA SER A 259 26.14 -1.45 14.86
C SER A 259 26.69 -0.06 15.20
N LYS A 260 25.88 1.00 15.11
CA LYS A 260 26.28 2.38 15.40
C LYS A 260 26.18 2.72 16.90
N ILE A 261 25.59 1.85 17.72
CA ILE A 261 25.29 2.14 19.13
C ILE A 261 25.88 1.02 20.00
N ASN A 262 26.60 1.41 21.05
CA ASN A 262 27.15 0.45 22.00
C ASN A 262 26.05 -0.16 22.91
N PRO A 263 26.28 -1.36 23.48
CA PRO A 263 25.26 -2.06 24.28
C PRO A 263 24.72 -1.26 25.49
N PRO A 264 25.51 -0.47 26.25
CA PRO A 264 24.97 0.32 27.35
C PRO A 264 23.92 1.36 26.91
N VAL A 265 24.14 2.04 25.78
CA VAL A 265 23.16 3.00 25.26
C VAL A 265 21.90 2.27 24.78
N GLN A 266 22.02 1.09 24.16
CA GLN A 266 20.86 0.28 23.78
C GLN A 266 19.98 -0.07 25.00
N ALA A 267 20.60 -0.49 26.11
CA ALA A 267 19.90 -0.79 27.35
C ALA A 267 19.17 0.44 27.92
N LEU A 268 19.82 1.61 27.94
CA LEU A 268 19.20 2.86 28.40
C LEU A 268 17.99 3.29 27.56
N LEU A 269 18.06 3.11 26.23
CA LEU A 269 16.94 3.44 25.33
C LEU A 269 15.74 2.52 25.62
N ILE A 270 15.98 1.23 25.78
CA ILE A 270 14.92 0.25 26.07
C ILE A 270 14.31 0.46 27.46
N ASP A 271 15.13 0.76 28.48
CA ASP A 271 14.63 1.08 29.82
C ASP A 271 13.76 2.36 29.80
N ARG A 272 14.19 3.39 29.06
CA ARG A 272 13.38 4.61 28.86
C ARG A 272 12.04 4.31 28.20
N ILE A 273 12.01 3.44 27.17
CA ILE A 273 10.76 3.02 26.52
C ILE A 273 9.85 2.30 27.53
N ALA A 274 10.39 1.38 28.32
CA ALA A 274 9.63 0.63 29.32
C ALA A 274 9.01 1.57 30.36
N HIS A 275 9.77 2.54 30.86
CA HIS A 275 9.30 3.59 31.76
C HIS A 275 8.20 4.46 31.14
N PHE A 276 8.41 4.93 29.91
CA PHE A 276 7.43 5.75 29.20
C PHE A 276 6.09 5.03 29.03
N LEU A 277 6.11 3.74 28.65
CA LEU A 277 4.89 2.95 28.47
C LEU A 277 4.20 2.66 29.81
N ASP A 278 4.95 2.34 30.87
CA ASP A 278 4.41 2.18 32.22
C ASP A 278 3.75 3.48 32.74
N GLU A 279 4.36 4.64 32.46
CA GLU A 279 3.78 5.92 32.84
C GLU A 279 2.46 6.21 32.08
N LYS A 280 2.46 5.99 30.76
CA LYS A 280 1.32 6.31 29.87
C LYS A 280 0.17 5.32 29.95
N LEU A 281 0.45 4.03 30.16
CA LEU A 281 -0.56 2.97 30.19
C LEU A 281 -0.74 2.36 31.57
N GLY A 282 0.34 2.17 32.33
CA GLY A 282 0.37 1.38 33.58
C GLY A 282 1.09 0.05 33.39
N PRO A 283 1.30 -0.75 34.45
CA PRO A 283 2.29 -1.84 34.44
C PRO A 283 1.99 -2.97 33.47
N TYR A 284 3.05 -3.52 32.88
CA TYR A 284 3.01 -4.69 32.01
C TYR A 284 2.84 -5.95 32.89
N PRO A 285 1.89 -6.85 32.59
CA PRO A 285 1.56 -7.96 33.49
C PRO A 285 2.57 -9.13 33.45
N PHE A 286 3.52 -9.13 32.52
CA PHE A 286 4.45 -10.25 32.33
C PHE A 286 5.89 -9.83 32.63
N GLN A 287 6.68 -10.73 33.22
CA GLN A 287 8.07 -10.43 33.58
C GLN A 287 9.00 -10.29 32.38
N LYS A 288 8.65 -10.87 31.23
CA LYS A 288 9.51 -10.99 30.04
C LYS A 288 8.75 -10.67 28.76
N MET A 289 9.41 -9.97 27.86
CA MET A 289 8.96 -9.66 26.50
C MET A 289 10.07 -9.95 25.49
N VAL A 290 9.79 -10.76 24.49
CA VAL A 290 10.67 -11.13 23.39
C VAL A 290 10.28 -10.32 22.17
N ILE A 291 11.25 -9.61 21.61
CA ILE A 291 11.09 -8.77 20.42
C ILE A 291 12.10 -9.22 19.37
N SER A 292 11.65 -9.57 18.16
CA SER A 292 12.58 -10.01 17.11
C SER A 292 12.70 -9.04 15.94
N GLU A 293 13.81 -9.15 15.21
CA GLU A 293 14.01 -8.52 13.90
C GLU A 293 12.92 -8.95 12.90
N ALA A 294 12.42 -10.19 13.01
CA ALA A 294 11.31 -10.67 12.20
C ALA A 294 10.01 -9.89 12.53
N ASP A 295 9.73 -9.67 13.81
CA ASP A 295 8.60 -8.87 14.27
C ASP A 295 8.69 -7.43 13.75
N TYR A 296 9.83 -6.77 13.93
CA TYR A 296 10.03 -5.41 13.42
C TYR A 296 9.81 -5.34 11.91
N LYS A 297 10.48 -6.20 11.15
CA LYS A 297 10.40 -6.18 9.68
C LYS A 297 9.00 -6.51 9.13
N THR A 298 8.08 -7.11 9.92
CA THR A 298 6.68 -7.28 9.49
C THR A 298 5.89 -5.97 9.48
N ASN A 299 6.21 -5.03 10.36
CA ASN A 299 5.61 -3.69 10.41
C ASN A 299 6.68 -2.70 10.94
N PRO A 300 7.63 -2.32 10.07
CA PRO A 300 8.75 -1.46 10.43
C PRO A 300 8.31 0.00 10.58
N VAL A 301 9.16 0.85 11.14
CA VAL A 301 8.95 2.30 11.03
C VAL A 301 9.08 2.66 9.54
N TYR A 302 8.08 3.29 8.96
CA TYR A 302 8.07 3.63 7.54
C TYR A 302 8.56 5.05 7.35
N GLY A 303 9.60 5.22 6.54
CA GLY A 303 10.23 6.52 6.31
C GLY A 303 11.63 6.35 5.73
N LEU A 304 12.48 7.36 5.97
CA LEU A 304 13.88 7.35 5.51
C LEU A 304 14.78 6.42 6.32
N ASN A 305 14.29 5.89 7.44
CA ASN A 305 14.95 4.90 8.28
C ASN A 305 15.05 3.51 7.60
N LEU A 306 14.36 3.32 6.47
CA LEU A 306 14.51 2.12 5.63
C LEU A 306 15.67 2.23 4.64
N LEU A 307 16.32 3.39 4.53
CA LEU A 307 17.51 3.54 3.71
C LEU A 307 18.67 2.74 4.34
N PRO A 308 19.57 2.17 3.52
CA PRO A 308 20.80 1.56 4.02
C PRO A 308 21.55 2.47 5.00
N SER A 309 22.12 1.89 6.06
CA SER A 309 22.70 2.63 7.19
C SER A 309 23.79 3.64 6.80
N PHE A 310 24.47 3.46 5.66
CA PHE A 310 25.49 4.37 5.12
C PHE A 310 24.92 5.63 4.45
N ILE A 311 23.62 5.66 4.15
CA ILE A 311 22.90 6.85 3.61
C ILE A 311 21.70 7.25 4.49
N SER A 312 21.54 6.64 5.67
CA SER A 312 20.52 7.06 6.61
C SER A 312 20.79 8.49 7.09
N PRO A 313 19.77 9.36 7.11
CA PRO A 313 19.94 10.75 7.47
C PRO A 313 19.83 11.03 8.98
N TYR A 314 19.46 10.04 9.80
CA TYR A 314 19.18 10.28 11.22
C TYR A 314 20.43 10.18 12.08
N PRO A 315 20.47 10.90 13.22
CA PRO A 315 21.52 10.72 14.22
C PRO A 315 21.60 9.28 14.73
N ASP A 316 22.82 8.85 15.09
CA ASP A 316 23.06 7.56 15.73
C ASP A 316 22.20 7.45 17.01
N GLY A 317 21.58 6.29 17.25
CA GLY A 317 20.64 6.12 18.36
C GLY A 317 19.18 6.19 17.94
N PHE A 318 18.81 7.22 17.17
CA PHE A 318 17.39 7.53 16.91
C PHE A 318 16.64 6.42 16.19
N GLU A 319 17.25 5.84 15.14
CA GLU A 319 16.60 4.75 14.40
C GLU A 319 16.32 3.56 15.31
N TYR A 320 17.35 3.07 16.01
CA TYR A 320 17.22 1.94 16.92
C TYR A 320 16.15 2.17 17.99
N ASP A 321 16.13 3.37 18.58
CA ASP A 321 15.13 3.75 19.56
C ASP A 321 13.71 3.74 18.98
N MET A 322 13.50 4.27 17.78
CA MET A 322 12.19 4.22 17.11
C MET A 322 11.79 2.80 16.69
N GLU A 323 12.75 1.95 16.30
CA GLU A 323 12.53 0.54 15.99
C GLU A 323 12.09 -0.25 17.22
N GLN A 324 12.80 -0.08 18.34
CA GLN A 324 12.46 -0.68 19.62
C GLN A 324 11.13 -0.13 20.14
N LEU A 325 10.93 1.19 20.14
CA LEU A 325 9.69 1.83 20.59
C LEU A 325 8.49 1.28 19.83
N LYS A 326 8.55 1.26 18.50
CA LYS A 326 7.44 0.76 17.68
C LYS A 326 7.14 -0.70 18.02
N THR A 327 8.17 -1.54 18.14
CA THR A 327 7.98 -2.97 18.32
C THR A 327 7.55 -3.32 19.75
N ILE A 328 8.18 -2.75 20.77
CA ILE A 328 7.81 -2.91 22.18
C ILE A 328 6.39 -2.41 22.41
N THR A 329 6.04 -1.19 21.96
CA THR A 329 4.68 -0.63 22.14
C THR A 329 3.62 -1.53 21.52
N ARG A 330 3.88 -2.11 20.33
CA ARG A 330 2.96 -3.05 19.69
C ARG A 330 2.72 -4.28 20.55
N HIS A 331 3.78 -4.92 21.03
CA HIS A 331 3.67 -6.12 21.86
C HIS A 331 3.04 -5.78 23.22
N TYR A 332 3.36 -4.62 23.79
CA TYR A 332 2.75 -4.11 25.01
C TYR A 332 1.23 -4.05 24.88
N ILE A 333 0.72 -3.45 23.79
CA ILE A 333 -0.71 -3.32 23.52
C ILE A 333 -1.33 -4.68 23.16
N GLN A 334 -0.77 -5.41 22.20
CA GLN A 334 -1.38 -6.65 21.67
C GLN A 334 -1.40 -7.79 22.69
N ASN A 335 -0.43 -7.83 23.61
CA ASN A 335 -0.40 -8.86 24.66
C ASN A 335 -1.34 -8.56 25.83
N THR A 336 -1.91 -7.35 25.91
CA THR A 336 -2.65 -6.88 27.10
C THR A 336 -4.07 -6.40 26.79
N LEU A 337 -4.29 -5.69 25.68
CA LEU A 337 -5.59 -5.23 25.21
C LEU A 337 -6.14 -6.21 24.17
N ILE A 338 -7.08 -7.05 24.61
CA ILE A 338 -7.63 -8.16 23.81
C ILE A 338 -8.77 -7.64 22.93
N LEU A 339 -8.40 -6.95 21.85
CA LEU A 339 -9.30 -6.49 20.79
C LEU A 339 -9.33 -7.50 19.64
N ASP A 340 -10.45 -7.61 18.93
CA ASP A 340 -10.53 -8.40 17.71
C ASP A 340 -9.55 -7.83 16.67
N SER A 341 -8.44 -8.54 16.45
CA SER A 341 -7.35 -8.07 15.59
C SER A 341 -7.72 -8.00 14.10
N ARG A 342 -8.93 -8.45 13.72
CA ARG A 342 -9.53 -8.28 12.38
C ARG A 342 -10.43 -7.05 12.31
N ARG A 343 -11.31 -6.86 13.29
CA ARG A 343 -12.40 -5.86 13.28
C ARG A 343 -12.06 -4.59 14.06
N ASP A 344 -11.50 -4.73 15.25
CA ASP A 344 -11.14 -3.63 16.17
C ASP A 344 -9.64 -3.29 16.14
N TYR A 345 -8.91 -3.83 15.17
CA TYR A 345 -7.46 -3.65 15.00
C TYR A 345 -7.04 -2.17 14.98
N TRP A 346 -7.91 -1.30 14.47
CA TRP A 346 -7.61 0.11 14.25
C TRP A 346 -7.31 0.85 15.55
N LEU A 347 -7.98 0.47 16.67
CA LEU A 347 -7.75 1.11 17.96
C LEU A 347 -6.36 0.75 18.50
N GLN A 348 -5.93 -0.51 18.33
CA GLN A 348 -4.57 -0.93 18.71
C GLN A 348 -3.52 -0.16 17.91
N ASP A 349 -3.70 -0.06 16.59
CA ASP A 349 -2.77 0.65 15.71
C ASP A 349 -2.78 2.17 16.00
N ALA A 350 -3.95 2.77 16.26
CA ALA A 350 -4.08 4.18 16.60
C ALA A 350 -3.38 4.51 17.93
N LEU A 351 -3.59 3.70 18.98
CA LEU A 351 -2.92 3.85 20.28
C LEU A 351 -1.41 3.71 20.15
N GLN A 352 -0.93 2.74 19.36
CA GLN A 352 0.49 2.56 19.11
C GLN A 352 1.10 3.82 18.48
N ILE A 353 0.50 4.35 17.41
CA ILE A 353 1.02 5.52 16.71
C ILE A 353 0.90 6.79 17.57
N TYR A 354 -0.20 6.94 18.31
CA TYR A 354 -0.37 8.06 19.25
C TYR A 354 0.72 8.08 20.34
N LEU A 355 1.03 6.92 20.93
CA LEU A 355 2.11 6.80 21.92
C LEU A 355 3.49 7.08 21.29
N MET A 356 3.71 6.66 20.04
CA MET A 356 4.94 7.02 19.32
C MET A 356 5.06 8.52 19.10
N MET A 357 3.97 9.20 18.68
CA MET A 357 3.96 10.66 18.53
C MET A 357 4.29 11.35 19.86
N LYS A 358 3.65 10.92 20.96
CA LYS A 358 3.91 11.43 22.31
C LYS A 358 5.37 11.22 22.74
N TYR A 359 5.96 10.07 22.44
CA TYR A 359 7.34 9.77 22.77
C TYR A 359 8.31 10.71 22.03
N VAL A 360 8.07 10.94 20.73
CA VAL A 360 8.85 11.89 19.92
C VAL A 360 8.69 13.32 20.44
N ASP A 361 7.46 13.75 20.78
CA ASP A 361 7.22 15.08 21.34
C ASP A 361 7.96 15.27 22.69
N THR A 362 8.13 14.20 23.48
CA THR A 362 8.85 14.26 24.78
C THR A 362 10.36 14.23 24.61
N TYR A 363 10.91 13.29 23.84
CA TYR A 363 12.35 13.01 23.81
C TYR A 363 13.07 13.54 22.56
N TYR A 364 12.33 13.81 21.48
CA TYR A 364 12.86 14.25 20.19
C TYR A 364 12.06 15.41 19.55
N PRO A 365 11.63 16.44 20.30
CA PRO A 365 10.68 17.44 19.79
C PRO A 365 11.16 18.24 18.58
N LYS A 366 12.47 18.32 18.35
CA LYS A 366 13.09 19.05 17.23
C LYS A 366 13.59 18.15 16.11
N MET A 367 13.38 16.84 16.22
CA MET A 367 13.84 15.89 15.21
C MET A 367 13.12 16.17 13.89
N LYS A 368 13.88 16.31 12.81
CA LYS A 368 13.34 16.59 11.47
C LYS A 368 12.92 15.32 10.76
N ILE A 369 11.90 15.42 9.91
CA ILE A 369 11.43 14.28 9.11
C ILE A 369 12.55 13.72 8.21
N ILE A 370 13.44 14.59 7.71
CA ILE A 370 14.61 14.22 6.90
C ILE A 370 15.93 14.15 7.69
N GLY A 371 15.88 14.10 9.03
CA GLY A 371 17.07 14.04 9.88
C GLY A 371 18.08 15.15 9.57
N ASN A 372 19.36 14.83 9.63
CA ASN A 372 20.48 15.76 9.40
C ASN A 372 20.56 16.30 7.96
N LEU A 373 19.82 15.72 7.00
CA LEU A 373 19.73 16.29 5.65
C LEU A 373 19.02 17.65 5.65
N SER A 374 18.28 18.00 6.70
CA SER A 374 17.67 19.32 6.86
C SER A 374 18.70 20.45 6.86
N ASP A 375 19.91 20.18 7.35
CA ASP A 375 20.97 21.17 7.47
C ASP A 375 21.87 21.25 6.23
N TRP A 376 21.72 20.28 5.30
CA TRP A 376 22.53 20.25 4.09
C TRP A 376 22.15 21.40 3.17
N TRP A 377 23.13 22.20 2.73
CA TRP A 377 22.90 23.45 1.99
C TRP A 377 22.03 23.28 0.73
N VAL A 378 22.08 22.10 0.09
CA VAL A 378 21.29 21.75 -1.10
C VAL A 378 19.80 21.52 -0.78
N ILE A 379 19.44 21.17 0.45
CA ILE A 379 18.06 20.80 0.83
C ILE A 379 17.47 21.78 1.87
N ARG A 380 18.31 22.50 2.63
CA ARG A 380 17.89 23.42 3.71
C ARG A 380 16.87 24.49 3.30
N TRP A 381 16.78 24.84 2.01
CA TRP A 381 15.80 25.80 1.51
C TRP A 381 14.41 25.19 1.23
N ALA A 382 14.28 23.86 1.28
CA ALA A 382 13.03 23.14 1.09
C ALA A 382 12.18 23.13 2.38
N HIS A 383 10.86 23.16 2.25
CA HIS A 383 9.94 23.04 3.38
C HIS A 383 10.02 21.65 4.02
N ALA A 384 10.38 20.61 3.27
CA ALA A 384 10.69 19.31 3.85
C ALA A 384 11.76 19.37 4.95
N ALA A 385 12.69 20.34 4.91
CA ALA A 385 13.70 20.55 5.94
C ALA A 385 13.14 21.21 7.22
N ASP A 386 12.03 21.95 7.10
CA ASP A 386 11.37 22.59 8.24
C ASP A 386 10.52 21.61 9.06
N LEU A 387 9.99 20.57 8.41
CA LEU A 387 9.06 19.61 8.99
C LEU A 387 9.70 18.74 10.09
N GLU A 388 8.95 18.56 11.17
CA GLU A 388 9.33 17.72 12.30
C GLU A 388 8.93 16.26 12.04
N PHE A 389 9.52 15.33 12.78
CA PHE A 389 9.34 13.90 12.56
C PHE A 389 7.86 13.49 12.62
N ASN A 390 7.07 14.09 13.52
CA ASN A 390 5.65 13.79 13.66
C ASN A 390 4.79 14.29 12.47
N ASP A 391 5.31 15.14 11.58
CA ASP A 391 4.59 15.57 10.37
C ASP A 391 4.47 14.44 9.32
N GLN A 392 5.29 13.39 9.42
CA GLN A 392 5.26 12.27 8.47
C GLN A 392 3.94 11.49 8.49
N TYR A 393 3.32 11.38 9.67
CA TYR A 393 2.14 10.54 9.87
C TYR A 393 0.94 11.03 9.04
N PRO A 394 0.50 12.31 9.16
CA PRO A 394 -0.55 12.82 8.30
C PRO A 394 -0.14 12.86 6.82
N ILE A 395 1.14 13.12 6.49
CA ILE A 395 1.60 13.16 5.08
C ILE A 395 1.41 11.80 4.40
N LEU A 396 1.79 10.71 5.07
CA LEU A 396 1.69 9.36 4.51
C LEU A 396 0.24 8.89 4.40
N TYR A 397 -0.64 9.28 5.33
CA TYR A 397 -2.09 9.11 5.17
C TYR A 397 -2.62 9.90 3.97
N LEU A 398 -2.24 11.18 3.84
CA LEU A 398 -2.73 12.06 2.78
C LEU A 398 -2.36 11.59 1.38
N ASN A 399 -1.30 10.79 1.23
CA ASN A 399 -0.99 10.11 -0.02
C ASN A 399 -2.15 9.21 -0.48
N MET A 400 -2.78 8.46 0.44
CA MET A 400 -3.93 7.61 0.13
C MET A 400 -5.20 8.43 -0.08
N ALA A 401 -5.42 9.46 0.75
CA ALA A 401 -6.58 10.33 0.63
C ALA A 401 -6.60 11.09 -0.71
N ARG A 402 -5.46 11.67 -1.12
CA ARG A 402 -5.33 12.46 -2.37
C ARG A 402 -5.36 11.62 -3.64
N ASN A 403 -5.06 10.32 -3.55
CA ASN A 403 -5.29 9.36 -4.63
C ASN A 403 -6.70 8.74 -4.59
N ASN A 404 -7.58 9.20 -3.67
CA ASN A 404 -8.93 8.67 -3.45
C ASN A 404 -8.95 7.17 -3.13
N ILE A 405 -7.95 6.63 -2.42
CA ILE A 405 -7.84 5.18 -2.10
C ILE A 405 -7.68 4.90 -0.61
N HIS A 406 -7.94 5.90 0.25
CA HIS A 406 -8.07 5.67 1.69
C HIS A 406 -9.38 4.94 2.02
N GLN A 407 -9.37 4.23 3.16
CA GLN A 407 -10.47 3.42 3.68
C GLN A 407 -10.77 3.84 5.12
N SER A 408 -11.99 3.56 5.61
CA SER A 408 -12.35 3.82 7.01
C SER A 408 -11.46 3.03 7.97
N LEU A 409 -11.34 3.48 9.22
CA LEU A 409 -10.60 2.77 10.25
C LEU A 409 -11.27 1.45 10.63
N THR A 410 -12.61 1.40 10.56
CA THR A 410 -13.42 0.22 10.89
C THR A 410 -13.45 -0.84 9.79
N THR A 411 -12.91 -0.57 8.59
CA THR A 411 -12.81 -1.56 7.52
C THR A 411 -11.99 -2.78 7.99
N PRO A 412 -12.50 -4.02 7.91
CA PRO A 412 -11.78 -5.20 8.37
C PRO A 412 -10.38 -5.34 7.76
N LYS A 413 -9.41 -5.76 8.57
CA LYS A 413 -7.97 -5.68 8.22
C LYS A 413 -7.56 -6.37 6.92
N ASP A 414 -8.20 -7.48 6.52
CA ASP A 414 -7.93 -8.13 5.22
C ASP A 414 -8.58 -7.46 4.02
N SER A 415 -9.59 -6.63 4.26
CA SER A 415 -10.27 -5.86 3.22
C SER A 415 -9.51 -4.57 2.90
N LEU A 416 -8.46 -4.26 3.65
CA LEU A 416 -7.60 -3.12 3.39
C LEU A 416 -6.64 -3.37 2.22
N LEU A 417 -6.38 -2.29 1.48
CA LEU A 417 -5.17 -2.16 0.68
C LEU A 417 -3.94 -2.33 1.56
N LYS A 418 -2.87 -2.91 1.02
CA LYS A 418 -1.66 -3.20 1.80
C LYS A 418 -1.00 -1.95 2.38
N PHE A 419 -1.00 -0.84 1.65
CA PHE A 419 -0.52 0.45 2.17
C PHE A 419 -1.41 0.96 3.32
N ASN A 420 -2.74 0.85 3.21
CA ASN A 420 -3.67 1.24 4.27
C ASN A 420 -3.48 0.39 5.53
N MET A 421 -3.39 -0.93 5.35
CA MET A 421 -3.16 -1.91 6.42
C MET A 421 -1.87 -1.68 7.18
N ASN A 422 -0.78 -1.36 6.48
CA ASN A 422 0.55 -1.27 7.10
C ASN A 422 0.91 0.14 7.57
N ILE A 423 0.31 1.18 6.97
CA ILE A 423 0.74 2.58 7.13
C ILE A 423 -0.47 3.48 7.38
N ALA A 424 -1.31 3.69 6.36
CA ALA A 424 -2.20 4.84 6.36
C ALA A 424 -3.28 4.80 7.46
N ASN A 425 -3.89 3.65 7.74
CA ASN A 425 -4.97 3.58 8.73
C ASN A 425 -4.46 3.80 10.16
N GLY A 426 -3.37 3.11 10.57
CA GLY A 426 -2.77 3.36 11.88
C GLY A 426 -2.31 4.80 12.05
N TYR A 427 -1.76 5.39 10.98
CA TYR A 427 -1.27 6.78 10.99
C TYR A 427 -2.42 7.78 11.06
N TYR A 428 -3.50 7.53 10.32
CA TYR A 428 -4.74 8.31 10.37
C TYR A 428 -5.39 8.23 11.75
N GLY A 429 -5.51 7.03 12.32
CA GLY A 429 -6.04 6.81 13.67
C GLY A 429 -5.21 7.52 14.75
N GLY A 430 -3.88 7.41 14.70
CA GLY A 430 -2.98 8.11 15.63
C GLY A 430 -3.07 9.64 15.51
N SER A 431 -3.10 10.17 14.27
CA SER A 431 -3.38 11.60 14.04
C SER A 431 -4.78 12.00 14.51
N GLY A 432 -5.76 11.10 14.38
CA GLY A 432 -7.11 11.27 14.91
C GLY A 432 -7.15 11.39 16.42
N LEU A 433 -6.43 10.53 17.15
CA LEU A 433 -6.31 10.64 18.61
C LEU A 433 -5.63 11.95 19.02
N ARG A 434 -4.62 12.42 18.27
CA ARG A 434 -4.01 13.74 18.49
C ARG A 434 -4.98 14.91 18.23
N TYR A 435 -5.83 14.77 17.22
CA TYR A 435 -6.90 15.72 16.95
C TYR A 435 -7.94 15.73 18.09
N LEU A 436 -8.39 14.56 18.52
CA LEU A 436 -9.31 14.41 19.64
C LEU A 436 -8.72 14.98 20.93
N GLU A 437 -7.43 14.77 21.21
CA GLU A 437 -6.74 15.38 22.34
C GLU A 437 -6.77 16.92 22.29
N ASP A 438 -6.46 17.53 21.14
CA ASP A 438 -6.46 18.99 21.00
C ASP A 438 -7.87 19.60 21.12
N TYR A 439 -8.90 18.84 20.76
CA TYR A 439 -10.31 19.21 20.91
C TYR A 439 -10.78 19.11 22.37
N LEU A 440 -10.46 18.01 23.05
CA LEU A 440 -10.85 17.77 24.45
C LEU A 440 -10.07 18.63 25.46
N GLY A 441 -8.89 19.11 25.07
CA GLY A 441 -7.97 19.81 25.96
C GLY A 441 -6.98 18.85 26.64
N GLN A 442 -5.94 19.45 27.22
CA GLN A 442 -4.78 18.69 27.70
C GLN A 442 -5.16 17.67 28.79
N GLY A 443 -4.76 16.41 28.57
CA GLY A 443 -4.76 15.36 29.58
C GLY A 443 -6.06 14.55 29.74
N VAL A 444 -7.18 14.94 29.11
CA VAL A 444 -8.42 14.14 29.17
C VAL A 444 -8.23 12.79 28.48
N LEU A 445 -7.76 12.81 27.23
CA LEU A 445 -7.52 11.60 26.44
C LEU A 445 -6.45 10.70 27.08
N ASP A 446 -5.31 11.27 27.47
CA ASP A 446 -4.21 10.51 28.11
C ASP A 446 -4.69 9.76 29.37
N LYS A 447 -5.50 10.41 30.21
CA LYS A 447 -6.09 9.77 31.40
C LYS A 447 -7.07 8.67 31.02
N ALA A 448 -7.94 8.91 30.03
CA ALA A 448 -8.91 7.91 29.56
C ALA A 448 -8.21 6.67 28.97
N ILE A 449 -7.14 6.84 28.18
CA ILE A 449 -6.35 5.73 27.64
C ILE A 449 -5.72 4.90 28.78
N LYS A 450 -5.14 5.57 29.78
CA LYS A 450 -4.55 4.89 30.95
C LYS A 450 -5.60 4.12 31.73
N GLU A 451 -6.75 4.73 32.00
CA GLU A 451 -7.86 4.10 32.71
C GLU A 451 -8.43 2.91 31.92
N PHE A 452 -8.61 3.07 30.60
CA PHE A 452 -9.04 1.99 29.70
C PHE A 452 -8.09 0.80 29.76
N TYR A 453 -6.79 1.04 29.69
CA TYR A 453 -5.78 -0.01 29.76
C TYR A 453 -5.79 -0.72 31.12
N VAL A 454 -5.79 0.02 32.22
CA VAL A 454 -5.75 -0.57 33.57
C VAL A 454 -7.01 -1.38 33.85
N ALA A 455 -8.19 -0.89 33.47
CA ALA A 455 -9.47 -1.55 33.73
C ALA A 455 -9.68 -2.82 32.90
N ASN A 456 -9.17 -2.86 31.66
CA ASN A 456 -9.45 -3.92 30.70
C ASN A 456 -8.28 -4.85 30.41
N LYS A 457 -7.22 -4.79 31.22
CA LYS A 457 -6.02 -5.59 31.05
C LYS A 457 -6.34 -7.09 31.01
N LEU A 458 -5.93 -7.75 29.94
CA LEU A 458 -6.14 -9.18 29.66
C LEU A 458 -7.63 -9.59 29.59
N GLN A 459 -8.53 -8.63 29.34
CA GLN A 459 -9.95 -8.90 29.11
C GLN A 459 -10.32 -8.58 27.65
N PRO A 460 -11.20 -9.39 27.02
CA PRO A 460 -11.79 -9.05 25.73
C PRO A 460 -12.55 -7.72 25.81
N VAL A 461 -12.23 -6.80 24.89
CA VAL A 461 -12.89 -5.49 24.76
C VAL A 461 -13.09 -5.13 23.30
N THR A 462 -13.90 -4.11 23.06
CA THR A 462 -14.22 -3.54 21.75
C THR A 462 -13.83 -2.06 21.68
N SER A 463 -13.79 -1.51 20.47
CA SER A 463 -13.60 -0.07 20.30
C SER A 463 -14.74 0.77 20.90
N SER A 464 -15.97 0.24 20.96
CA SER A 464 -17.11 0.90 21.63
C SER A 464 -16.94 1.01 23.15
N ASP A 465 -16.23 0.09 23.80
CA ASP A 465 -15.94 0.20 25.24
C ASP A 465 -15.05 1.41 25.54
N PHE A 466 -14.10 1.71 24.64
CA PHE A 466 -13.25 2.89 24.74
C PHE A 466 -14.04 4.18 24.50
N GLU A 467 -14.94 4.18 23.50
CA GLU A 467 -15.85 5.28 23.24
C GLU A 467 -16.71 5.61 24.46
N ASN A 468 -17.36 4.61 25.06
CA ASN A 468 -18.21 4.77 26.23
C ASN A 468 -17.43 5.34 27.44
N LEU A 469 -16.21 4.83 27.67
CA LEU A 469 -15.36 5.35 28.74
C LEU A 469 -14.99 6.81 28.47
N LEU A 470 -14.58 7.15 27.25
CA LEU A 470 -14.17 8.51 26.93
C LEU A 470 -15.33 9.50 27.03
N ALA A 471 -16.52 9.10 26.58
CA ALA A 471 -17.76 9.87 26.70
C ALA A 471 -18.07 10.19 28.18
N SER A 472 -17.74 9.29 29.10
CA SER A 472 -17.95 9.51 30.54
C SER A 472 -16.95 10.50 31.17
N LYS A 473 -15.94 11.00 30.43
CA LYS A 473 -14.87 11.88 30.95
C LYS A 473 -14.96 13.32 30.45
N THR A 474 -15.95 13.65 29.60
CA THR A 474 -16.07 14.96 29.00
C THR A 474 -17.52 15.31 28.69
N ASP A 475 -17.86 16.60 28.78
CA ASP A 475 -19.16 17.13 28.34
C ASP A 475 -19.15 17.56 26.86
N LEU A 476 -17.98 17.52 26.20
CA LEU A 476 -17.86 17.84 24.78
C LEU A 476 -18.39 16.68 23.93
N PRO A 477 -19.08 16.95 22.80
CA PRO A 477 -19.51 15.88 21.90
C PRO A 477 -18.29 15.23 21.25
N ILE A 478 -18.25 13.89 21.29
CA ILE A 478 -17.17 13.06 20.72
C ILE A 478 -17.68 12.05 19.68
N ASN A 479 -18.98 11.94 19.46
CA ASN A 479 -19.59 11.01 18.49
C ASN A 479 -19.03 11.22 17.08
N TRP A 480 -18.75 12.47 16.69
CA TRP A 480 -18.08 12.82 15.44
C TRP A 480 -16.77 12.04 15.21
N PHE A 481 -16.05 11.67 16.27
CA PHE A 481 -14.79 10.95 16.15
C PHE A 481 -15.01 9.48 15.75
N PHE A 482 -16.01 8.84 16.32
CA PHE A 482 -16.29 7.43 16.08
C PHE A 482 -17.17 7.23 14.85
N GLU A 483 -18.18 8.07 14.66
CA GLU A 483 -19.14 7.99 13.56
C GLU A 483 -18.56 8.59 12.27
N ASP A 484 -18.18 9.87 12.26
CA ASP A 484 -17.74 10.56 11.03
C ASP A 484 -16.26 10.32 10.70
N PHE A 485 -15.37 10.38 11.69
CA PHE A 485 -13.94 10.28 11.46
C PHE A 485 -13.45 8.82 11.31
N ALA A 486 -13.86 7.92 12.21
CA ALA A 486 -13.36 6.55 12.21
C ALA A 486 -14.14 5.61 11.27
N ASP A 487 -15.48 5.68 11.24
CA ASP A 487 -16.31 4.72 10.51
C ASP A 487 -16.51 5.07 9.03
N THR A 488 -16.31 6.33 8.63
CA THR A 488 -16.42 6.73 7.23
C THR A 488 -15.08 6.81 6.49
N ARG A 489 -15.15 6.87 5.16
CA ARG A 489 -14.03 7.23 4.28
C ARG A 489 -14.17 8.66 3.73
N ASN A 490 -14.84 9.55 4.49
CA ASN A 490 -14.93 10.94 4.10
C ASN A 490 -13.63 11.65 4.48
N THR A 491 -13.04 12.34 3.52
CA THR A 491 -11.87 13.19 3.82
C THR A 491 -12.30 14.45 4.56
N ILE A 492 -11.38 15.08 5.28
CA ILE A 492 -11.61 16.33 6.01
C ILE A 492 -11.17 17.50 5.13
N ASP A 493 -12.03 18.49 4.86
CA ASP A 493 -11.66 19.72 4.13
C ASP A 493 -12.58 20.88 4.53
N PHE A 494 -12.01 21.85 5.25
CA PHE A 494 -12.68 23.07 5.65
C PHE A 494 -12.16 24.27 4.88
N LYS A 495 -12.95 25.34 4.84
CA LYS A 495 -12.47 26.64 4.37
C LYS A 495 -13.12 27.79 5.09
N ILE A 496 -12.38 28.89 5.21
CA ILE A 496 -12.96 30.16 5.62
C ILE A 496 -13.67 30.76 4.39
N LYS A 497 -15.00 30.74 4.38
CA LYS A 497 -15.83 31.23 3.28
C LYS A 497 -15.83 32.75 3.21
N ASN A 498 -16.05 33.41 4.36
CA ASN A 498 -16.11 34.87 4.43
C ASN A 498 -15.73 35.36 5.83
N VAL A 499 -15.20 36.59 5.90
CA VAL A 499 -14.87 37.30 7.13
C VAL A 499 -15.40 38.73 6.99
N LYS A 500 -16.22 39.16 7.95
CA LYS A 500 -16.73 40.53 8.02
C LYS A 500 -16.40 41.14 9.37
N LYS A 501 -15.76 42.31 9.37
CA LYS A 501 -15.56 43.10 10.59
C LYS A 501 -16.85 43.84 10.93
N ILE A 502 -17.33 43.68 12.16
CA ILE A 502 -18.52 44.32 12.72
C ILE A 502 -18.11 44.94 14.05
N GLY A 503 -17.89 46.26 14.08
CA GLY A 503 -17.36 46.95 15.26
C GLY A 503 -16.00 46.39 15.68
N ASP A 504 -15.94 45.90 16.92
CA ASP A 504 -14.77 45.29 17.56
C ASP A 504 -14.67 43.77 17.33
N SER A 505 -15.56 43.20 16.53
CA SER A 505 -15.70 41.75 16.35
C SER A 505 -15.54 41.35 14.87
N LEU A 506 -15.10 40.11 14.64
CA LEU A 506 -15.05 39.47 13.33
C LEU A 506 -16.12 38.39 13.27
N ARG A 507 -17.02 38.50 12.28
CA ARG A 507 -17.97 37.45 11.92
C ARG A 507 -17.34 36.56 10.85
N VAL A 508 -17.03 35.32 11.21
CA VAL A 508 -16.30 34.36 10.38
C VAL A 508 -17.24 33.23 9.97
N SER A 509 -17.45 33.06 8.67
CA SER A 509 -18.21 31.92 8.11
C SER A 509 -17.24 30.84 7.67
N ILE A 510 -17.35 29.66 8.28
CA ILE A 510 -16.56 28.47 7.99
C ILE A 510 -17.45 27.49 7.22
N LYS A 511 -16.92 26.90 6.16
CA LYS A 511 -17.61 25.88 5.36
C LYS A 511 -16.85 24.55 5.45
N ASN A 512 -17.57 23.47 5.75
CA ASN A 512 -17.14 22.12 5.43
C ASN A 512 -17.40 21.84 3.94
N ASN A 513 -16.38 21.42 3.20
CA ASN A 513 -16.50 21.07 1.77
C ASN A 513 -16.84 19.58 1.56
N ARG A 514 -17.01 18.82 2.64
CA ARG A 514 -17.21 17.37 2.67
C ARG A 514 -18.49 17.02 3.40
N GLN A 515 -18.95 15.78 3.22
CA GLN A 515 -20.18 15.27 3.80
C GLN A 515 -19.90 14.59 5.14
N SER A 516 -19.42 15.34 6.12
CA SER A 516 -19.09 14.84 7.46
C SER A 516 -19.40 15.90 8.51
N GLU A 517 -19.73 15.52 9.74
CA GLU A 517 -19.94 16.48 10.83
C GLU A 517 -18.73 16.52 11.77
N LEU A 518 -17.85 17.52 11.63
CA LEU A 518 -16.57 17.56 12.35
C LEU A 518 -16.29 18.96 12.94
N PRO A 519 -15.69 19.08 14.14
CA PRO A 519 -15.28 20.36 14.70
C PRO A 519 -13.96 20.86 14.10
N ILE A 520 -13.75 22.17 13.99
CA ILE A 520 -12.48 22.71 13.44
C ILE A 520 -11.96 23.85 14.32
N SER A 521 -10.64 23.87 14.53
CA SER A 521 -9.97 24.93 15.29
C SER A 521 -9.75 26.16 14.42
N LEU A 522 -10.20 27.32 14.90
CA LEU A 522 -9.97 28.64 14.29
C LEU A 522 -8.93 29.42 15.09
N TYR A 523 -7.95 29.97 14.37
CA TYR A 523 -6.87 30.77 14.90
C TYR A 523 -6.95 32.21 14.38
N GLY A 524 -6.77 33.17 15.28
CA GLY A 524 -6.47 34.56 14.98
C GLY A 524 -4.97 34.79 15.01
N LEU A 525 -4.43 35.37 13.94
CA LEU A 525 -3.01 35.61 13.76
C LEU A 525 -2.73 37.12 13.64
N ASN A 526 -1.68 37.56 14.33
CA ASN A 526 -1.01 38.82 14.07
C ASN A 526 0.34 38.50 13.41
N LYS A 527 0.53 38.88 12.14
CA LYS A 527 1.65 38.37 11.33
C LYS A 527 1.69 36.82 11.35
N ASN A 528 2.63 36.23 12.10
CA ASN A 528 2.82 34.78 12.24
C ASN A 528 2.59 34.26 13.69
N THR A 529 2.18 35.12 14.62
CA THR A 529 1.92 34.73 16.02
C THR A 529 0.44 34.47 16.25
N VAL A 530 0.12 33.42 16.99
CA VAL A 530 -1.25 33.10 17.41
C VAL A 530 -1.63 34.02 18.56
N VAL A 531 -2.69 34.82 18.37
CA VAL A 531 -3.25 35.72 19.39
C VAL A 531 -4.64 35.30 19.87
N TYR A 532 -5.28 34.34 19.17
CA TYR A 532 -6.59 33.81 19.52
C TYR A 532 -6.71 32.36 19.00
N LYS A 533 -7.32 31.45 19.78
CA LYS A 533 -7.68 30.08 19.38
C LYS A 533 -9.06 29.76 19.92
N THR A 534 -9.91 29.17 19.10
CA THR A 534 -11.21 28.61 19.51
C THR A 534 -11.58 27.40 18.66
N TRP A 535 -12.59 26.65 19.08
CA TRP A 535 -13.13 25.51 18.35
C TRP A 535 -14.55 25.81 17.91
N THR A 536 -14.94 25.35 16.72
CA THR A 536 -16.35 25.27 16.35
C THR A 536 -17.00 24.09 17.07
N LYS A 537 -18.33 24.14 17.21
CA LYS A 537 -19.12 22.90 17.33
C LYS A 537 -18.92 22.06 16.06
N PRO A 538 -19.15 20.73 16.12
CA PRO A 538 -19.24 19.91 14.91
C PRO A 538 -20.18 20.57 13.88
N LEU A 539 -19.75 20.60 12.61
CA LEU A 539 -20.54 21.19 11.52
C LEU A 539 -20.49 20.33 10.26
N ASP A 540 -21.64 20.19 9.61
CA ASP A 540 -21.83 19.44 8.37
C ASP A 540 -21.66 20.31 7.11
N SER A 541 -21.92 21.61 7.23
CA SER A 541 -22.11 22.50 6.08
C SER A 541 -21.46 23.86 6.27
N ILE A 542 -22.17 24.85 6.84
CA ILE A 542 -21.66 26.19 7.10
C ILE A 542 -21.99 26.58 8.53
N SER A 543 -20.96 26.96 9.28
CA SER A 543 -21.09 27.55 10.61
C SER A 543 -20.57 28.99 10.60
N THR A 544 -21.19 29.85 11.39
CA THR A 544 -20.72 31.23 11.58
C THR A 544 -20.41 31.46 13.04
N ILE A 545 -19.18 31.89 13.31
CA ILE A 545 -18.72 32.22 14.65
C ILE A 545 -18.28 33.68 14.71
N THR A 546 -18.47 34.28 15.88
CA THR A 546 -18.08 35.66 16.16
C THR A 546 -16.92 35.63 17.14
N ILE A 547 -15.82 36.29 16.79
CA ILE A 547 -14.61 36.36 17.60
C ILE A 547 -14.17 37.82 17.77
N PRO A 548 -13.37 38.17 18.80
CA PRO A 548 -12.81 39.51 18.92
C PRO A 548 -11.92 39.86 17.71
N ALA A 549 -11.99 41.09 17.21
CA ALA A 549 -11.18 41.57 16.09
C ALA A 549 -9.80 42.11 16.50
N GLN A 550 -9.61 42.36 17.80
CA GLN A 550 -8.41 43.02 18.32
C GLN A 550 -7.15 42.25 17.95
N ASN A 551 -6.20 42.95 17.31
CA ASN A 551 -4.88 42.43 16.92
C ASN A 551 -4.90 41.23 15.97
N ILE A 552 -6.00 40.96 15.26
CA ILE A 552 -6.08 39.89 14.26
C ILE A 552 -5.98 40.49 12.84
N GLU A 553 -4.91 40.14 12.12
CA GLU A 553 -4.69 40.53 10.72
C GLU A 553 -5.11 39.40 9.77
N LYS A 554 -4.99 38.15 10.22
CA LYS A 554 -5.24 36.95 9.42
C LYS A 554 -5.90 35.87 10.25
N LEU A 555 -6.76 35.09 9.62
CA LEU A 555 -7.41 33.92 10.19
C LEU A 555 -6.90 32.66 9.52
N ALA A 556 -6.79 31.59 10.30
CA ALA A 556 -6.38 30.28 9.83
C ALA A 556 -7.19 29.18 10.51
N LEU A 557 -7.64 28.18 9.76
CA LEU A 557 -8.14 26.92 10.31
C LEU A 557 -7.00 25.91 10.45
N ASN A 558 -7.02 25.10 11.51
CA ASN A 558 -6.03 24.02 11.70
C ASN A 558 -4.57 24.51 11.48
N TYR A 559 -4.25 25.67 12.09
CA TYR A 559 -2.98 26.36 11.85
C TYR A 559 -1.78 25.49 12.23
N GLU A 560 -1.87 24.82 13.37
CA GLU A 560 -0.86 23.89 13.89
C GLU A 560 -0.79 22.56 13.12
N GLY A 561 -1.74 22.27 12.23
CA GLY A 561 -1.71 21.08 11.38
C GLY A 561 -1.99 19.76 12.11
N LYS A 562 -2.64 19.80 13.28
CA LYS A 562 -2.99 18.59 14.06
C LYS A 562 -4.08 17.75 13.40
N ILE A 563 -4.91 18.35 12.56
CA ILE A 563 -5.99 17.66 11.84
C ILE A 563 -5.44 17.21 10.47
N PRO A 564 -5.56 15.91 10.11
CA PRO A 564 -5.10 15.36 8.83
C PRO A 564 -6.00 15.77 7.66
N GLU A 565 -6.05 17.07 7.37
CA GLU A 565 -6.95 17.68 6.41
C GLU A 565 -6.45 17.53 4.97
N TYR A 566 -7.36 17.13 4.07
CA TYR A 566 -7.11 16.85 2.66
C TYR A 566 -6.45 18.03 1.95
N ASN A 567 -6.93 19.24 2.22
CA ASN A 567 -6.45 20.47 1.62
C ASN A 567 -6.38 21.59 2.66
N ARG A 568 -5.20 21.87 3.18
CA ARG A 568 -4.99 22.99 4.13
C ARG A 568 -4.83 24.36 3.44
N ARG A 569 -4.82 24.42 2.10
CA ARG A 569 -4.47 25.66 1.36
C ARG A 569 -5.58 26.70 1.35
N ASN A 570 -6.82 26.27 1.56
CA ASN A 570 -8.04 27.07 1.63
C ASN A 570 -8.39 27.48 3.08
N ASN A 571 -7.52 27.18 4.06
CA ASN A 571 -7.74 27.48 5.48
C ASN A 571 -7.45 28.93 5.87
N PHE A 572 -6.78 29.69 5.02
CA PHE A 572 -6.28 31.03 5.34
C PHE A 572 -7.14 32.13 4.74
N LYS A 573 -7.44 33.16 5.53
CA LYS A 573 -8.16 34.36 5.08
C LYS A 573 -7.59 35.60 5.75
N THR A 574 -7.21 36.61 4.98
CA THR A 574 -6.82 37.91 5.53
C THR A 574 -8.07 38.70 5.93
N VAL A 575 -7.98 39.49 7.01
CA VAL A 575 -9.08 40.39 7.42
C VAL A 575 -9.19 41.54 6.43
N ASN A 576 -8.04 42.08 6.00
CA ASN A 576 -7.91 43.14 5.00
C ASN A 576 -6.89 42.71 3.92
N GLY A 577 -7.16 42.99 2.64
CA GLY A 577 -6.24 42.75 1.52
C GLY A 577 -6.78 41.88 0.38
N LEU A 578 -6.12 41.93 -0.77
CA LEU A 578 -6.53 41.25 -2.01
C LEU A 578 -6.15 39.77 -2.05
N LEU A 579 -4.98 39.41 -1.50
CA LEU A 579 -4.47 38.03 -1.48
C LEU A 579 -4.59 37.41 -0.08
N ASN A 580 -5.13 36.20 0.00
CA ASN A 580 -5.23 35.47 1.27
C ASN A 580 -3.88 34.87 1.73
N LYS A 581 -2.95 34.67 0.79
CA LYS A 581 -1.63 34.05 1.00
C LYS A 581 -0.56 34.69 0.11
N PRO A 582 0.68 34.83 0.59
CA PRO A 582 1.81 35.29 -0.21
C PRO A 582 2.21 34.28 -1.31
N LEU A 583 2.82 34.78 -2.38
CA LEU A 583 3.40 33.97 -3.46
C LEU A 583 4.79 33.47 -3.04
N GLN A 584 5.18 32.26 -3.44
CA GLN A 584 6.49 31.68 -3.16
C GLN A 584 6.99 30.91 -4.39
N PHE A 585 8.21 31.21 -4.84
CA PHE A 585 8.87 30.51 -5.93
C PHE A 585 9.95 29.59 -5.36
N ARG A 586 10.02 28.35 -5.84
CA ARG A 586 10.99 27.34 -5.38
C ARG A 586 11.61 26.59 -6.54
N LEU A 587 12.90 26.32 -6.43
CA LEU A 587 13.61 25.42 -7.32
C LEU A 587 13.21 23.98 -6.95
N PHE A 588 12.94 23.10 -7.92
CA PHE A 588 12.52 21.70 -7.72
C PHE A 588 11.20 21.48 -6.95
N GLN A 589 10.71 20.23 -7.01
CA GLN A 589 9.51 19.78 -6.33
C GLN A 589 9.75 19.62 -4.82
N ASP A 590 8.76 19.99 -4.01
CA ASP A 590 8.84 19.93 -2.54
C ASP A 590 7.53 19.47 -1.89
N VAL A 591 7.54 19.26 -0.57
CA VAL A 591 6.35 19.09 0.26
C VAL A 591 5.60 20.42 0.34
N GLU A 592 4.28 20.34 0.17
CA GLU A 592 3.40 21.50 0.11
C GLU A 592 3.41 22.31 1.42
N ASP A 593 3.66 23.62 1.33
CA ASP A 593 3.47 24.56 2.44
C ASP A 593 2.10 25.26 2.31
N PRO A 594 1.14 24.99 3.20
CA PRO A 594 -0.21 25.53 3.06
C PRO A 594 -0.28 27.06 3.28
N ARG A 595 0.74 27.65 3.91
CA ARG A 595 0.81 29.09 4.22
C ARG A 595 1.05 29.95 2.98
N PHE A 596 1.60 29.36 1.90
CA PHE A 596 1.98 30.05 0.67
C PHE A 596 1.16 29.58 -0.55
N THR A 597 1.26 30.35 -1.63
CA THR A 597 0.91 29.93 -2.99
C THR A 597 2.22 29.63 -3.73
N GLN A 598 2.57 28.34 -3.82
CA GLN A 598 3.87 27.88 -4.31
C GLN A 598 3.89 27.66 -5.83
N PHE A 599 4.99 28.08 -6.45
CA PHE A 599 5.35 27.84 -7.85
C PHE A 599 6.72 27.15 -7.89
N PHE A 600 6.81 26.02 -8.58
CA PHE A 600 8.06 25.26 -8.72
C PHE A 600 8.67 25.48 -10.09
N PHE A 601 10.00 25.50 -10.15
CA PHE A 601 10.74 25.51 -11.40
C PHE A 601 11.94 24.57 -11.36
N MET A 602 12.30 23.92 -12.47
CA MET A 602 13.52 23.10 -12.55
C MET A 602 14.12 23.12 -13.95
N PRO A 603 15.45 22.99 -14.09
CA PRO A 603 16.07 22.75 -15.39
C PRO A 603 15.60 21.41 -15.96
N ILE A 604 15.35 21.38 -17.26
CA ILE A 604 15.00 20.17 -18.00
C ILE A 604 15.93 20.01 -19.20
N PHE A 605 16.21 18.77 -19.54
CA PHE A 605 17.03 18.38 -20.69
C PHE A 605 16.33 17.22 -21.40
N GLU A 606 16.02 17.39 -22.67
CA GLU A 606 15.39 16.37 -23.50
C GLU A 606 16.21 16.13 -24.76
N TYR A 607 16.10 14.94 -25.32
CA TYR A 607 16.73 14.61 -26.59
C TYR A 607 15.68 14.15 -27.60
N ASN A 608 15.71 14.77 -28.77
CA ASN A 608 15.14 14.18 -29.97
C ASN A 608 16.14 14.34 -31.12
N LEU A 609 16.04 13.50 -32.14
CA LEU A 609 17.04 13.47 -33.20
C LEU A 609 17.19 14.82 -33.94
N TYR A 610 16.10 15.56 -34.14
CA TYR A 610 16.04 16.76 -34.98
C TYR A 610 16.42 18.05 -34.23
N ASP A 611 15.95 18.21 -32.99
CA ASP A 611 16.31 19.30 -32.07
C ASP A 611 17.65 19.03 -31.35
N GLY A 612 18.15 17.79 -31.40
CA GLY A 612 19.33 17.34 -30.68
C GLY A 612 19.08 17.30 -29.18
N VAL A 613 20.09 17.66 -28.40
CA VAL A 613 19.87 18.01 -26.99
C VAL A 613 19.09 19.33 -26.97
N SER A 614 18.05 19.38 -26.15
CA SER A 614 17.30 20.60 -25.85
C SER A 614 17.38 20.86 -24.35
N ALA A 615 17.45 22.13 -23.96
CA ALA A 615 17.56 22.53 -22.56
C ALA A 615 16.64 23.71 -22.25
N GLY A 616 16.04 23.71 -21.07
CA GLY A 616 15.09 24.76 -20.69
C GLY A 616 14.71 24.75 -19.22
N LEU A 617 13.63 25.47 -18.91
CA LEU A 617 13.07 25.56 -17.55
C LEU A 617 11.63 25.07 -17.57
N ARG A 618 11.31 24.16 -16.67
CA ARG A 618 9.95 23.70 -16.43
C ARG A 618 9.35 24.46 -15.25
N LEU A 619 8.23 25.14 -15.47
CA LEU A 619 7.39 25.80 -14.45
C LEU A 619 6.15 24.95 -14.15
N TYR A 620 5.90 24.61 -12.90
CA TYR A 620 4.84 23.67 -12.52
C TYR A 620 4.38 23.83 -11.06
N ASN A 621 3.30 23.15 -10.67
CA ASN A 621 2.78 23.16 -9.29
C ASN A 621 2.67 21.79 -8.63
N LYS A 622 3.12 20.73 -9.32
CA LYS A 622 3.12 19.37 -8.78
C LYS A 622 4.00 19.31 -7.52
N THR A 623 3.48 18.69 -6.46
CA THR A 623 4.19 18.42 -5.19
C THR A 623 4.34 16.93 -4.98
N VAL A 624 4.95 16.54 -3.86
CA VAL A 624 5.01 15.13 -3.42
C VAL A 624 3.62 14.49 -3.38
N LEU A 625 2.63 15.20 -2.85
CA LEU A 625 1.24 14.75 -2.82
C LEU A 625 0.46 15.26 -4.05
N PRO A 626 -0.45 14.46 -4.65
CA PRO A 626 -1.29 14.89 -5.77
C PRO A 626 -2.16 16.11 -5.43
N LYS A 627 -2.56 16.87 -6.47
CA LYS A 627 -3.47 18.02 -6.33
C LYS A 627 -4.58 17.93 -7.35
N ALA A 628 -5.70 18.61 -7.06
CA ALA A 628 -6.80 18.71 -8.00
C ALA A 628 -6.40 19.46 -9.28
N VAL A 629 -5.64 20.56 -9.17
CA VAL A 629 -5.16 21.31 -10.35
C VAL A 629 -3.67 21.04 -10.56
N HIS A 630 -3.31 20.63 -11.77
CA HIS A 630 -1.92 20.51 -12.21
C HIS A 630 -1.67 21.35 -13.46
N TYR A 631 -0.58 22.12 -13.46
CA TYR A 631 -0.09 22.78 -14.66
C TYR A 631 1.41 22.53 -14.84
N SER A 632 1.86 22.58 -16.09
CA SER A 632 3.26 22.49 -16.50
C SER A 632 3.49 23.40 -17.71
N LEU A 633 4.59 24.14 -17.71
CA LEU A 633 5.05 24.97 -18.83
C LEU A 633 6.55 24.72 -19.01
N GLU A 634 6.96 24.26 -20.19
CA GLU A 634 8.27 23.66 -20.44
C GLU A 634 8.95 24.26 -21.68
N PRO A 635 9.26 25.58 -21.71
CA PRO A 635 10.05 26.19 -22.78
C PRO A 635 11.49 25.67 -22.77
N GLN A 636 11.98 25.25 -23.94
CA GLN A 636 13.31 24.69 -24.15
C GLN A 636 13.94 25.22 -25.43
N PHE A 637 15.26 25.41 -25.45
CA PHE A 637 16.02 25.73 -26.65
C PHE A 637 16.63 24.45 -27.23
N GLY A 638 16.27 24.11 -28.47
CA GLY A 638 16.86 22.99 -29.20
C GLY A 638 18.21 23.38 -29.79
N PHE A 639 19.31 22.76 -29.36
CA PHE A 639 20.66 23.19 -29.78
C PHE A 639 20.95 22.85 -31.24
N ARG A 640 20.35 21.79 -31.80
CA ARG A 640 20.52 21.42 -33.22
C ARG A 640 19.61 22.25 -34.13
N SER A 641 18.35 22.45 -33.76
CA SER A 641 17.37 23.21 -34.54
C SER A 641 17.46 24.72 -34.37
N LYS A 642 18.16 25.20 -33.32
CA LYS A 642 18.34 26.62 -32.95
C LYS A 642 17.02 27.37 -32.73
N THR A 643 16.01 26.69 -32.20
CA THR A 643 14.66 27.24 -31.99
C THR A 643 14.15 26.99 -30.57
N LEU A 644 13.10 27.71 -30.20
CA LEU A 644 12.38 27.50 -28.94
C LEU A 644 11.29 26.44 -29.16
N VAL A 645 11.45 25.27 -28.54
CA VAL A 645 10.50 24.16 -28.51
C VAL A 645 9.94 23.98 -27.11
N GLY A 646 8.91 23.16 -26.95
CA GLY A 646 8.41 22.82 -25.62
C GLY A 646 6.95 22.42 -25.56
N SER A 647 6.45 22.33 -24.33
CA SER A 647 5.07 21.96 -24.05
C SER A 647 4.43 22.82 -22.95
N ALA A 648 3.11 22.89 -22.97
CA ALA A 648 2.30 23.48 -21.92
C ALA A 648 1.09 22.59 -21.63
N SER A 649 0.72 22.43 -20.37
CA SER A 649 -0.47 21.68 -19.99
C SER A 649 -1.14 22.22 -18.74
N ILE A 650 -2.45 22.09 -18.68
CA ILE A 650 -3.24 22.31 -17.48
C ILE A 650 -4.29 21.19 -17.38
N SER A 651 -4.52 20.69 -16.16
CA SER A 651 -5.58 19.73 -15.90
C SER A 651 -6.20 19.92 -14.53
N TYR A 652 -7.49 19.62 -14.45
CA TYR A 652 -8.27 19.56 -13.22
C TYR A 652 -8.80 18.13 -13.03
N SER A 653 -8.52 17.55 -11.87
CA SER A 653 -9.00 16.24 -11.44
C SER A 653 -10.04 16.43 -10.34
N GLN A 654 -11.27 16.08 -10.65
CA GLN A 654 -12.38 16.00 -9.70
C GLN A 654 -12.49 14.55 -9.22
N THR A 655 -12.51 14.34 -7.90
CA THR A 655 -12.67 13.01 -7.29
C THR A 655 -14.06 12.87 -6.67
N MET A 656 -14.65 11.69 -6.80
CA MET A 656 -15.90 11.32 -6.12
C MET A 656 -15.59 10.35 -4.98
N ASP A 657 -16.09 10.63 -3.79
CA ASP A 657 -15.84 9.79 -2.62
C ASP A 657 -16.69 8.50 -2.68
N GLN A 658 -17.83 8.50 -3.39
CA GLN A 658 -18.77 7.37 -3.54
C GLN A 658 -19.05 7.03 -5.01
N GLY A 659 -19.41 5.77 -5.26
CA GLY A 659 -19.74 5.23 -6.59
C GLY A 659 -18.54 4.69 -7.39
N ASP A 660 -18.83 4.02 -8.49
CA ASP A 660 -17.80 3.40 -9.36
C ASP A 660 -17.00 4.44 -10.11
N LEU A 661 -17.65 5.50 -10.61
CA LEU A 661 -17.02 6.69 -11.19
C LEU A 661 -16.33 7.46 -10.06
N TYR A 662 -15.04 7.23 -9.88
CA TYR A 662 -14.28 7.76 -8.74
C TYR A 662 -13.49 9.03 -9.10
N ALA A 663 -13.29 9.30 -10.39
CA ALA A 663 -12.65 10.53 -10.84
C ALA A 663 -13.05 10.95 -12.25
N MET A 664 -13.06 12.27 -12.47
CA MET A 664 -13.13 12.90 -13.78
C MET A 664 -11.95 13.85 -13.93
N ARG A 665 -11.26 13.76 -15.06
CA ARG A 665 -10.12 14.63 -15.37
C ARG A 665 -10.40 15.42 -16.62
N TYR A 666 -10.25 16.73 -16.54
CA TYR A 666 -10.38 17.66 -17.64
C TYR A 666 -9.03 18.28 -17.90
N GLY A 667 -8.65 18.50 -19.15
CA GLY A 667 -7.38 19.15 -19.41
C GLY A 667 -7.19 19.64 -20.83
N PHE A 668 -6.13 20.42 -20.96
CA PHE A 668 -5.63 20.95 -22.20
C PHE A 668 -4.12 20.73 -22.24
N SER A 669 -3.59 20.28 -23.38
CA SER A 669 -2.16 20.21 -23.63
C SER A 669 -1.81 20.81 -24.98
N GLY A 670 -0.71 21.55 -25.04
CA GLY A 670 -0.13 22.15 -26.23
C GLY A 670 1.34 21.77 -26.37
N ASN A 671 1.77 21.36 -27.56
CA ASN A 671 3.16 20.97 -27.85
C ASN A 671 3.67 21.71 -29.09
N TYR A 672 4.97 22.02 -29.11
CA TYR A 672 5.68 22.54 -30.28
C TYR A 672 7.09 21.93 -30.35
N TYR A 673 7.36 21.07 -31.32
CA TYR A 673 8.65 20.36 -31.47
C TYR A 673 8.97 20.09 -32.94
N SER A 674 10.22 19.75 -33.23
CA SER A 674 10.61 19.25 -34.56
C SER A 674 10.06 17.85 -34.80
N TYR A 675 9.55 17.59 -36.01
CA TYR A 675 9.25 16.23 -36.48
C TYR A 675 10.22 15.76 -37.56
N ASP A 676 10.95 16.68 -38.20
CA ASP A 676 12.02 16.40 -39.14
C ASP A 676 13.04 17.56 -39.12
N ARG A 677 14.11 17.48 -39.91
CA ARG A 677 15.16 18.50 -40.01
C ARG A 677 14.60 19.83 -40.53
N GLY A 678 14.39 20.77 -39.61
CA GLY A 678 13.90 22.11 -39.93
C GLY A 678 12.38 22.19 -40.09
N LEU A 679 11.64 21.14 -39.75
CA LEU A 679 10.18 21.09 -39.84
C LEU A 679 9.56 20.83 -38.47
N PHE A 680 8.58 21.64 -38.10
CA PHE A 680 7.95 21.64 -36.78
C PHE A 680 6.48 21.23 -36.84
N TYR A 681 5.97 20.76 -35.71
CA TYR A 681 4.54 20.55 -35.49
C TYR A 681 4.06 21.28 -34.25
N LYS A 682 2.84 21.78 -34.31
CA LYS A 682 2.06 22.31 -33.19
C LYS A 682 0.91 21.35 -32.94
N ARG A 683 0.76 20.88 -31.70
CA ARG A 683 -0.35 20.00 -31.30
C ARG A 683 -1.16 20.65 -30.20
N PHE A 684 -2.48 20.65 -30.32
CA PHE A 684 -3.40 21.10 -29.29
C PHE A 684 -4.46 20.04 -28.99
N THR A 685 -4.57 19.65 -27.71
CA THR A 685 -5.41 18.52 -27.29
C THR A 685 -6.22 18.86 -26.03
N PRO A 686 -7.46 19.35 -26.17
CA PRO A 686 -8.46 19.24 -25.11
C PRO A 686 -8.85 17.78 -24.87
N TYR A 687 -9.06 17.42 -23.61
CA TYR A 687 -9.54 16.08 -23.25
C TYR A 687 -10.39 16.07 -21.97
N ILE A 688 -11.21 15.02 -21.88
CA ILE A 688 -11.89 14.59 -20.67
C ILE A 688 -11.69 13.07 -20.48
N THR A 689 -11.40 12.65 -19.26
CA THR A 689 -11.29 11.24 -18.87
C THR A 689 -12.24 10.96 -17.73
N PHE A 690 -13.10 9.96 -17.90
CA PHE A 690 -13.90 9.36 -16.84
C PHE A 690 -13.17 8.11 -16.35
N ALA A 691 -12.97 7.98 -15.04
CA ALA A 691 -12.28 6.85 -14.45
C ALA A 691 -13.21 6.10 -13.48
N PHE A 692 -13.39 4.82 -13.77
CA PHE A 692 -14.22 3.91 -13.00
C PHE A 692 -13.37 2.82 -12.34
N ARG A 693 -13.81 2.33 -11.19
CA ARG A 693 -13.17 1.23 -10.45
C ARG A 693 -14.19 0.46 -9.63
N ASN A 694 -13.82 -0.74 -9.22
CA ASN A 694 -14.61 -1.55 -8.30
C ASN A 694 -14.70 -0.91 -6.89
N SER A 695 -15.79 -1.16 -6.17
CA SER A 695 -15.96 -0.73 -4.78
C SER A 695 -14.96 -1.39 -3.81
N ASP A 696 -14.57 -2.64 -4.05
CA ASP A 696 -13.41 -3.25 -3.37
C ASP A 696 -12.13 -2.69 -3.97
N LEU A 697 -11.48 -1.78 -3.25
CA LEU A 697 -10.26 -1.13 -3.72
C LEU A 697 -9.10 -2.10 -3.97
N ARG A 698 -9.14 -3.31 -3.40
CA ARG A 698 -8.13 -4.36 -3.65
C ARG A 698 -8.30 -5.03 -5.01
N ASN A 699 -9.48 -4.91 -5.64
CA ASN A 699 -9.68 -5.35 -6.99
C ASN A 699 -8.97 -4.40 -7.95
N ASN A 700 -8.12 -4.95 -8.81
CA ASN A 700 -7.32 -4.18 -9.75
C ASN A 700 -8.13 -3.72 -10.99
N GLU A 701 -9.40 -4.12 -11.11
CA GLU A 701 -10.29 -3.70 -12.19
C GLU A 701 -10.46 -2.18 -12.26
N LYS A 702 -10.16 -1.63 -13.43
CA LYS A 702 -10.28 -0.21 -13.77
C LYS A 702 -10.86 -0.07 -15.15
N GLN A 703 -11.67 0.97 -15.33
CA GLN A 703 -12.22 1.32 -16.62
C GLN A 703 -12.02 2.82 -16.87
N PHE A 704 -11.75 3.19 -18.11
CA PHE A 704 -11.59 4.58 -18.50
C PHE A 704 -12.36 4.86 -19.78
N ILE A 705 -13.06 6.00 -19.82
CA ILE A 705 -13.57 6.58 -21.06
C ILE A 705 -12.76 7.85 -21.29
N ASN A 706 -11.92 7.84 -22.32
CA ASN A 706 -11.12 8.99 -22.74
C ASN A 706 -11.75 9.60 -23.98
N LEU A 707 -12.09 10.89 -23.90
CA LEU A 707 -12.52 11.67 -25.05
C LEU A 707 -11.49 12.77 -25.25
N ARG A 708 -10.94 12.88 -26.45
CA ARG A 708 -10.00 13.94 -26.80
C ARG A 708 -10.18 14.37 -28.25
N ASN A 709 -9.77 15.60 -28.54
CA ASN A 709 -9.66 16.08 -29.91
C ASN A 709 -8.22 16.53 -30.15
N VAL A 710 -7.51 15.86 -31.06
CA VAL A 710 -6.10 16.10 -31.34
C VAL A 710 -6.01 16.96 -32.59
N ASN A 711 -5.64 18.22 -32.42
CA ASN A 711 -5.44 19.16 -33.52
C ASN A 711 -3.95 19.27 -33.80
N VAL A 712 -3.55 18.98 -35.03
CA VAL A 712 -2.17 18.99 -35.47
C VAL A 712 -2.01 20.02 -36.57
N TYR A 713 -0.97 20.83 -36.45
CA TYR A 713 -0.52 21.75 -37.49
C TYR A 713 0.96 21.51 -37.76
N ARG A 714 1.34 21.18 -38.99
CA ARG A 714 2.72 20.88 -39.37
C ARG A 714 3.23 21.89 -40.37
N ASP A 715 4.54 22.12 -40.36
CA ASP A 715 5.20 22.78 -41.47
C ASP A 715 5.17 21.85 -42.70
N GLU A 716 4.96 22.42 -43.88
CA GLU A 716 4.96 21.69 -45.15
C GLU A 716 6.37 21.15 -45.45
N ASN A 717 6.47 19.88 -45.84
CA ASN A 717 7.74 19.27 -46.21
C ASN A 717 8.05 19.58 -47.69
N PRO A 718 9.14 20.31 -48.01
CA PRO A 718 9.48 20.62 -49.40
C PRO A 718 9.78 19.39 -50.27
N ASN A 719 10.12 18.25 -49.64
CA ASN A 719 10.42 16.98 -50.33
C ASN A 719 9.17 16.09 -50.49
N ASP A 720 8.04 16.48 -49.91
CA ASP A 720 6.77 15.77 -49.98
C ASP A 720 5.65 16.81 -50.15
N THR A 721 5.53 17.34 -51.37
CA THR A 721 4.60 18.41 -51.75
C THR A 721 3.13 18.02 -51.64
N ASP A 722 2.88 16.73 -51.38
CA ASP A 722 1.56 16.15 -51.34
C ASP A 722 1.01 16.05 -49.91
N GLN A 723 1.81 16.16 -48.84
CA GLN A 723 1.32 16.02 -47.46
C GLN A 723 0.16 16.95 -47.10
N GLU A 724 -0.83 16.45 -46.35
CA GLU A 724 -1.77 17.30 -45.63
C GLU A 724 -1.16 17.76 -44.30
N PRO A 725 -0.71 19.02 -44.19
CA PRO A 725 0.05 19.46 -43.01
C PRO A 725 -0.82 19.57 -41.76
N ASN A 726 -2.12 19.82 -41.93
CA ASN A 726 -3.02 20.18 -40.84
C ASN A 726 -4.24 19.26 -40.81
N TYR A 727 -4.53 18.67 -39.65
CA TYR A 727 -5.67 17.79 -39.45
C TYR A 727 -6.15 17.81 -38.00
N SER A 728 -7.40 17.36 -37.80
CA SER A 728 -8.00 17.21 -36.48
C SER A 728 -8.60 15.81 -36.37
N VAL A 729 -8.22 15.09 -35.32
CA VAL A 729 -8.75 13.75 -35.04
C VAL A 729 -9.53 13.81 -33.73
N PHE A 730 -10.83 13.57 -33.78
CA PHE A 730 -11.59 13.25 -32.58
C PHE A 730 -11.37 11.77 -32.24
N ASN A 731 -11.01 11.49 -30.99
CA ASN A 731 -10.72 10.15 -30.49
C ASN A 731 -11.55 9.87 -29.24
N MET A 732 -12.26 8.75 -29.28
CA MET A 732 -13.05 8.19 -28.19
C MET A 732 -12.52 6.80 -27.88
N GLN A 733 -12.01 6.63 -26.67
CA GLN A 733 -11.38 5.38 -26.25
C GLN A 733 -12.02 4.86 -24.97
N TYR A 734 -12.42 3.59 -24.98
CA TYR A 734 -12.78 2.85 -23.79
C TYR A 734 -11.66 1.87 -23.44
N VAL A 735 -11.17 1.94 -22.21
CA VAL A 735 -10.12 1.05 -21.69
C VAL A 735 -10.68 0.28 -20.52
N TYR A 736 -10.68 -1.04 -20.60
CA TYR A 736 -10.88 -1.94 -19.46
C TYR A 736 -9.53 -2.56 -19.09
N SER A 737 -9.21 -2.63 -17.80
CA SER A 737 -7.96 -3.22 -17.32
C SER A 737 -8.17 -3.93 -16.00
N ASN A 738 -7.72 -5.18 -15.90
CA ASN A 738 -7.66 -5.95 -14.66
C ASN A 738 -6.28 -6.63 -14.53
N PRO A 739 -5.25 -5.90 -14.07
CA PRO A 739 -3.86 -6.30 -14.23
C PRO A 739 -3.31 -7.29 -13.19
N ASN A 740 -4.00 -8.35 -12.76
CA ASN A 740 -3.48 -9.22 -11.68
C ASN A 740 -2.22 -10.02 -12.07
N LEU A 741 -1.48 -10.50 -11.05
CA LEU A 741 -0.31 -11.34 -11.24
C LEU A 741 -0.63 -12.66 -11.98
N ILE A 742 -1.71 -13.35 -11.57
CA ILE A 742 -2.11 -14.65 -12.14
C ILE A 742 -2.89 -14.48 -13.45
N ASN A 743 -3.92 -13.63 -13.44
CA ASN A 743 -4.76 -13.35 -14.59
C ASN A 743 -4.71 -11.86 -14.89
N TYR A 744 -4.08 -11.51 -16.00
CA TYR A 744 -4.06 -10.16 -16.52
C TYR A 744 -4.97 -10.09 -17.73
N PHE A 745 -5.81 -9.07 -17.77
CA PHE A 745 -6.60 -8.75 -18.95
C PHE A 745 -6.61 -7.24 -19.15
N ARG A 746 -6.46 -6.80 -20.39
CA ARG A 746 -6.63 -5.41 -20.80
C ARG A 746 -7.35 -5.41 -22.14
N GLY A 747 -8.37 -4.57 -22.27
CA GLY A 747 -9.10 -4.35 -23.50
C GLY A 747 -9.14 -2.86 -23.79
N VAL A 748 -8.87 -2.49 -25.03
CA VAL A 748 -9.02 -1.13 -25.54
C VAL A 748 -9.95 -1.20 -26.74
N ALA A 749 -11.02 -0.42 -26.72
CA ALA A 749 -11.82 -0.13 -27.90
C ALA A 749 -11.59 1.35 -28.22
N ASP A 750 -11.19 1.64 -29.45
CA ASP A 750 -10.77 2.97 -29.86
C ASP A 750 -11.47 3.36 -31.16
N TYR A 751 -12.11 4.52 -31.15
CA TYR A 751 -12.78 5.10 -32.29
C TYR A 751 -12.14 6.44 -32.63
N GLU A 752 -11.77 6.60 -33.90
CA GLU A 752 -11.18 7.82 -34.44
C GLU A 752 -11.99 8.32 -35.64
N ILE A 753 -12.15 9.64 -35.71
CA ILE A 753 -12.75 10.31 -36.86
C ILE A 753 -12.01 11.61 -37.17
N SER A 754 -11.75 11.80 -38.45
CA SER A 754 -11.16 12.98 -39.07
C SER A 754 -11.95 13.33 -40.34
N SER A 755 -11.57 14.39 -41.04
CA SER A 755 -12.19 14.77 -42.33
C SER A 755 -12.02 13.70 -43.41
N LYS A 756 -10.91 12.96 -43.39
CA LYS A 756 -10.55 11.97 -44.43
C LYS A 756 -10.73 10.51 -44.03
N PHE A 757 -10.94 10.21 -42.76
CA PHE A 757 -11.12 8.83 -42.36
C PHE A 757 -11.96 8.73 -41.10
N SER A 758 -12.58 7.56 -40.95
CA SER A 758 -13.07 7.11 -39.66
C SER A 758 -12.70 5.64 -39.49
N LYS A 759 -12.15 5.30 -38.33
CA LYS A 759 -11.71 3.94 -38.04
C LYS A 759 -12.06 3.53 -36.62
N LEU A 760 -12.32 2.24 -36.47
CA LEU A 760 -12.58 1.56 -35.20
C LEU A 760 -11.49 0.52 -35.01
N SER A 761 -10.98 0.40 -33.79
CA SER A 761 -10.05 -0.66 -33.43
C SER A 761 -10.32 -1.25 -32.05
N VAL A 762 -9.91 -2.49 -31.88
CA VAL A 762 -9.96 -3.23 -30.63
C VAL A 762 -8.61 -3.89 -30.40
N ASP A 763 -8.04 -3.71 -29.21
CA ASP A 763 -6.83 -4.37 -28.73
C ASP A 763 -7.15 -5.12 -27.43
N LEU A 764 -7.01 -6.44 -27.43
CA LEU A 764 -7.24 -7.31 -26.30
C LEU A 764 -5.94 -8.00 -25.92
N GLU A 765 -5.48 -7.76 -24.70
CA GLU A 765 -4.34 -8.45 -24.10
C GLU A 765 -4.83 -9.39 -22.99
N TYR A 766 -4.37 -10.64 -23.04
CA TYR A 766 -4.62 -11.64 -22.01
C TYR A 766 -3.31 -12.30 -21.60
N ARG A 767 -3.07 -12.40 -20.29
CA ARG A 767 -1.96 -13.18 -19.76
C ARG A 767 -2.41 -14.06 -18.61
N LYS A 768 -2.00 -15.32 -18.64
CA LYS A 768 -2.24 -16.31 -17.58
C LYS A 768 -0.96 -16.96 -17.10
N LEU A 769 -0.71 -16.88 -15.81
CA LEU A 769 0.35 -17.60 -15.12
C LEU A 769 -0.23 -18.88 -14.49
N PHE A 770 0.14 -20.03 -15.03
CA PHE A 770 -0.33 -21.34 -14.58
C PHE A 770 0.41 -21.82 -13.32
N LEU A 771 -0.19 -22.78 -12.61
CA LEU A 771 0.40 -23.42 -11.42
C LEU A 771 1.71 -24.15 -11.74
N SER A 772 1.91 -24.54 -13.01
CA SER A 772 3.15 -25.12 -13.56
C SER A 772 4.27 -24.11 -13.81
N ASN A 773 4.09 -22.84 -13.40
CA ASN A 773 5.02 -21.72 -13.63
C ASN A 773 5.22 -21.36 -15.11
N ARG A 774 4.34 -21.83 -16.00
CA ARG A 774 4.23 -21.39 -17.39
C ARG A 774 3.34 -20.17 -17.48
N GLN A 775 3.71 -19.24 -18.34
CA GLN A 775 2.99 -18.01 -18.61
C GLN A 775 2.64 -17.99 -20.09
N LEU A 776 1.36 -17.84 -20.37
CA LEU A 776 0.83 -17.60 -21.71
C LEU A 776 0.48 -16.12 -21.82
N ASN A 777 1.00 -15.45 -22.84
CA ASN A 777 0.58 -14.11 -23.23
C ASN A 777 -0.07 -14.20 -24.61
N LEU A 778 -1.25 -13.60 -24.75
CA LEU A 778 -1.99 -13.46 -26.00
C LEU A 778 -2.33 -11.99 -26.17
N ARG A 779 -2.19 -11.49 -27.39
CA ARG A 779 -2.73 -10.21 -27.82
C ARG A 779 -3.52 -10.43 -29.10
N PHE A 780 -4.68 -9.81 -29.18
CA PHE A 780 -5.50 -9.77 -30.37
C PHE A 780 -5.74 -8.31 -30.73
N PHE A 781 -5.43 -7.94 -31.96
CA PHE A 781 -5.75 -6.63 -32.50
C PHE A 781 -6.67 -6.78 -33.70
N ALA A 782 -7.68 -5.93 -33.81
CA ALA A 782 -8.48 -5.79 -35.01
C ALA A 782 -8.82 -4.32 -35.25
N GLY A 783 -8.64 -3.85 -36.47
CA GLY A 783 -8.93 -2.48 -36.89
C GLY A 783 -9.65 -2.46 -38.23
N VAL A 784 -10.61 -1.56 -38.40
CA VAL A 784 -11.36 -1.38 -39.65
C VAL A 784 -11.61 0.10 -39.92
N PHE A 785 -11.44 0.51 -41.17
CA PHE A 785 -11.92 1.79 -41.66
C PHE A 785 -13.40 1.72 -41.99
N LEU A 786 -14.21 2.59 -41.39
CA LEU A 786 -15.61 2.81 -41.78
C LEU A 786 -15.68 3.58 -43.11
N PHE A 787 -14.77 4.54 -43.26
CA PHE A 787 -14.42 5.13 -44.53
C PHE A 787 -12.95 5.57 -44.48
N ASN A 788 -12.32 5.61 -45.65
CA ASN A 788 -10.96 6.08 -45.80
C ASN A 788 -10.86 6.79 -47.15
N ASP A 789 -10.85 8.11 -47.13
CA ASP A 789 -10.77 8.96 -48.32
C ASP A 789 -9.36 9.57 -48.47
N THR A 790 -8.35 8.94 -47.84
CA THR A 790 -6.94 9.24 -48.13
C THR A 790 -6.60 8.82 -49.56
N ARG A 791 -5.54 9.42 -50.14
CA ARG A 791 -5.13 9.10 -51.51
C ARG A 791 -4.62 7.66 -51.61
N GLU A 792 -4.69 7.10 -52.82
CA GLU A 792 -4.38 5.69 -53.11
C GLU A 792 -2.99 5.24 -52.62
N ASN A 793 -1.98 6.13 -52.60
CA ASN A 793 -0.62 5.84 -52.13
C ASN A 793 -0.28 6.45 -50.76
N GLU A 794 -1.28 6.90 -49.99
CA GLU A 794 -1.08 7.61 -48.73
C GLU A 794 -1.45 6.74 -47.52
N ASP A 795 -0.44 6.13 -46.89
CA ASP A 795 -0.61 5.24 -45.73
C ASP A 795 -0.51 5.96 -44.37
N PHE A 796 -0.38 7.29 -44.36
CA PHE A 796 -0.11 8.07 -43.14
C PHE A 796 -1.13 7.82 -42.00
N PHE A 797 -2.40 7.54 -42.34
CA PHE A 797 -3.45 7.21 -41.38
C PHE A 797 -3.80 5.71 -41.30
N SER A 798 -3.20 4.88 -42.17
CA SER A 798 -3.38 3.42 -42.24
C SER A 798 -2.93 2.73 -40.96
N PHE A 799 -3.50 1.55 -40.68
CA PHE A 799 -3.00 0.68 -39.62
C PHE A 799 -1.65 0.09 -40.03
N ALA A 800 -0.67 0.08 -39.14
CA ALA A 800 0.65 -0.48 -39.37
C ALA A 800 0.80 -1.90 -38.80
N LEU A 801 1.58 -2.71 -39.51
CA LEU A 801 1.84 -4.09 -39.13
C LEU A 801 2.90 -4.19 -38.01
N ASP A 802 4.03 -3.48 -38.14
CA ASP A 802 5.15 -3.50 -37.18
C ASP A 802 5.55 -2.10 -36.64
N ARG A 803 5.43 -1.04 -37.47
CA ARG A 803 5.80 0.34 -37.10
C ARG A 803 4.67 1.35 -37.35
N PRO A 804 3.97 1.80 -36.29
CA PRO A 804 2.92 2.82 -36.38
C PRO A 804 3.37 4.18 -36.98
N ASN A 805 2.48 4.83 -37.74
CA ASN A 805 2.72 6.12 -38.41
C ASN A 805 2.73 7.36 -37.47
N ASP A 806 2.46 7.19 -36.17
CA ASP A 806 2.46 8.24 -35.12
C ASP A 806 1.78 9.58 -35.50
N TYR A 807 0.73 9.57 -36.32
CA TYR A 807 0.01 10.79 -36.74
C TYR A 807 -0.67 11.52 -35.56
N LEU A 808 -0.91 10.85 -34.43
CA LEU A 808 -1.37 11.53 -33.20
C LEU A 808 -0.24 12.14 -32.36
N PHE A 809 1.03 11.84 -32.69
CA PHE A 809 2.22 12.19 -31.94
C PHE A 809 2.20 11.68 -30.48
N ASP A 810 1.68 10.47 -30.27
CA ASP A 810 1.52 9.84 -28.97
C ASP A 810 2.67 8.88 -28.62
N TYR A 811 3.41 8.41 -29.62
CA TYR A 811 4.51 7.47 -29.43
C TYR A 811 5.83 8.19 -29.15
N ASN A 812 6.62 7.60 -28.24
CA ASN A 812 7.94 8.09 -27.87
C ASN A 812 9.01 7.51 -28.81
N TYR A 813 8.97 7.90 -30.08
CA TYR A 813 10.02 7.57 -31.04
C TYR A 813 11.28 8.42 -30.79
N TYR A 814 12.45 7.79 -30.79
CA TYR A 814 13.73 8.52 -30.75
C TYR A 814 14.07 9.19 -32.09
N GLY A 815 13.72 8.52 -33.20
CA GLY A 815 13.81 9.05 -34.56
C GLY A 815 12.52 8.72 -35.31
N ARG A 816 11.57 9.67 -35.35
CA ARG A 816 10.22 9.43 -35.85
C ARG A 816 10.20 9.14 -37.36
N SER A 817 11.00 9.86 -38.13
CA SER A 817 11.10 9.76 -39.59
C SER A 817 12.33 8.96 -40.07
N GLU A 818 12.98 8.19 -39.18
CA GLU A 818 14.16 7.38 -39.56
C GLU A 818 13.74 6.00 -40.08
N ASP A 819 14.04 5.70 -41.34
CA ASP A 819 13.69 4.44 -41.99
C ASP A 819 14.85 3.42 -42.04
N SER A 820 16.03 3.77 -41.52
CA SER A 820 17.21 2.90 -41.46
C SER A 820 18.07 3.14 -40.21
N GLY A 821 19.03 2.24 -39.95
CA GLY A 821 19.95 2.33 -38.81
C GLY A 821 19.31 1.95 -37.45
N LEU A 822 20.07 2.12 -36.36
CA LEU A 822 19.69 1.62 -35.02
C LEU A 822 18.32 2.12 -34.53
N PHE A 823 17.95 3.38 -34.79
CA PHE A 823 16.68 3.92 -34.32
C PHE A 823 15.46 3.33 -35.05
N SER A 824 15.64 2.80 -36.27
CA SER A 824 14.57 2.11 -37.00
C SER A 824 14.20 0.74 -36.39
N GLN A 825 15.11 0.15 -35.61
CA GLN A 825 14.91 -1.13 -34.91
C GLN A 825 14.08 -1.01 -33.63
N GLN A 826 13.77 0.21 -33.17
CA GLN A 826 12.90 0.43 -32.01
C GLN A 826 11.54 -0.25 -32.27
N LEU A 827 11.08 -1.05 -31.31
CA LEU A 827 9.77 -1.69 -31.35
C LEU A 827 8.78 -0.92 -30.47
N ILE A 828 7.63 -0.62 -31.04
CA ILE A 828 6.47 -0.14 -30.31
C ILE A 828 5.34 -1.13 -30.58
N ILE A 829 4.93 -1.87 -29.55
CA ILE A 829 3.83 -2.82 -29.67
C ILE A 829 2.52 -2.02 -29.71
N ALA A 830 2.03 -1.76 -30.92
CA ALA A 830 0.73 -1.18 -31.20
C ALA A 830 0.22 -1.72 -32.54
N GLU A 831 -1.08 -1.58 -32.80
CA GLU A 831 -1.73 -2.05 -34.04
C GLU A 831 -1.36 -3.52 -34.36
N GLY A 832 -0.78 -3.83 -35.52
CA GLY A 832 -0.43 -5.20 -35.89
C GLY A 832 0.54 -5.89 -34.92
N GLY A 833 1.45 -5.12 -34.33
CA GLY A 833 2.38 -5.56 -33.29
C GLY A 833 3.39 -6.63 -33.73
N PHE A 834 3.68 -6.76 -35.03
CA PHE A 834 4.67 -7.70 -35.57
C PHE A 834 6.10 -7.29 -35.22
N LYS A 835 7.02 -8.25 -35.24
CA LYS A 835 8.43 -8.05 -34.86
C LYS A 835 9.31 -8.10 -36.10
N SER A 836 8.88 -8.82 -37.12
CA SER A 836 9.47 -8.78 -38.46
C SER A 836 8.88 -7.64 -39.29
N GLN A 837 9.73 -6.98 -40.07
CA GLN A 837 9.32 -6.03 -41.11
C GLN A 837 8.86 -6.82 -42.35
N LEU A 838 7.57 -6.81 -42.64
CA LEU A 838 6.94 -7.62 -43.70
C LEU A 838 6.11 -6.74 -44.65
N GLU A 839 5.90 -7.22 -45.88
CA GLU A 839 5.01 -6.59 -46.86
C GLU A 839 3.69 -7.38 -47.00
N PRO A 840 2.52 -6.71 -47.07
CA PRO A 840 2.32 -5.26 -46.95
C PRO A 840 2.50 -4.75 -45.51
N ALA A 841 3.22 -3.64 -45.34
CA ALA A 841 3.51 -3.04 -44.03
C ALA A 841 2.31 -2.29 -43.40
N TYR A 842 1.35 -1.87 -44.23
CA TYR A 842 0.17 -1.10 -43.81
C TYR A 842 -1.13 -1.73 -44.32
N ALA A 843 -2.24 -1.45 -43.62
CA ALA A 843 -3.61 -1.74 -44.05
C ALA A 843 -4.43 -0.46 -44.13
N ASN A 844 -4.89 -0.11 -45.33
CA ASN A 844 -5.77 1.03 -45.58
C ASN A 844 -7.28 0.68 -45.58
N SER A 845 -7.64 -0.59 -45.29
CA SER A 845 -9.01 -1.09 -45.19
C SER A 845 -9.32 -1.73 -43.83
N TRP A 846 -8.69 -2.87 -43.51
CA TRP A 846 -8.81 -3.50 -42.20
C TRP A 846 -7.61 -4.39 -41.91
N MET A 847 -7.37 -4.65 -40.63
CA MET A 847 -6.30 -5.53 -40.17
C MET A 847 -6.81 -6.36 -38.98
N ALA A 848 -6.40 -7.62 -38.91
CA ALA A 848 -6.60 -8.43 -37.72
C ALA A 848 -5.33 -9.24 -37.43
N THR A 849 -4.80 -9.17 -36.21
CA THR A 849 -3.59 -9.89 -35.80
C THR A 849 -3.77 -10.59 -34.46
N VAL A 850 -3.05 -11.71 -34.31
CA VAL A 850 -2.88 -12.43 -33.06
C VAL A 850 -1.39 -12.53 -32.78
N ASN A 851 -0.96 -12.05 -31.63
CA ASN A 851 0.40 -12.22 -31.13
C ASN A 851 0.37 -13.16 -29.92
N ALA A 852 1.16 -14.22 -29.92
CA ALA A 852 1.25 -15.16 -28.81
C ALA A 852 2.69 -15.29 -28.32
N SER A 853 2.87 -15.44 -27.01
CA SER A 853 4.17 -15.83 -26.46
C SER A 853 4.05 -16.68 -25.20
N THR A 854 5.04 -17.55 -24.99
CA THR A 854 5.13 -18.41 -23.80
C THR A 854 6.57 -18.51 -23.31
N ASN A 855 6.74 -18.58 -21.99
CA ASN A 855 8.08 -18.70 -21.40
C ASN A 855 8.64 -20.12 -21.53
N ILE A 856 9.77 -20.25 -22.21
CA ILE A 856 10.55 -21.50 -22.25
C ILE A 856 11.35 -21.65 -20.95
N TRP A 857 11.93 -20.55 -20.48
CA TRP A 857 12.69 -20.46 -19.25
C TRP A 857 12.63 -19.04 -18.71
N LYS A 858 12.14 -18.81 -17.47
CA LYS A 858 12.14 -17.51 -16.77
C LYS A 858 11.98 -16.26 -17.66
N TRP A 859 13.08 -15.72 -18.21
CA TRP A 859 13.16 -14.50 -19.03
C TRP A 859 13.27 -14.74 -20.56
N ILE A 860 13.32 -15.99 -21.01
CA ILE A 860 13.36 -16.43 -22.42
C ILE A 860 11.96 -16.92 -22.83
N TYR A 861 11.43 -16.32 -23.88
CA TYR A 861 10.11 -16.59 -24.44
C TYR A 861 10.23 -17.02 -25.90
N ALA A 862 9.41 -17.98 -26.31
CA ALA A 862 9.05 -18.16 -27.70
C ALA A 862 7.86 -17.25 -28.02
N TYR A 863 7.86 -16.62 -29.19
CA TYR A 863 6.72 -15.88 -29.71
C TYR A 863 6.35 -16.34 -31.12
N GLY A 864 5.09 -16.11 -31.49
CA GLY A 864 4.59 -16.29 -32.84
C GLY A 864 3.44 -15.34 -33.08
N ASP A 865 3.45 -14.69 -34.24
CA ASP A 865 2.45 -13.74 -34.68
C ASP A 865 1.81 -14.21 -35.98
N ILE A 866 0.51 -13.96 -36.15
CA ILE A 866 -0.23 -14.20 -37.39
C ILE A 866 -1.20 -13.05 -37.63
N GLY A 867 -1.35 -12.64 -38.89
CA GLY A 867 -2.11 -11.47 -39.26
C GLY A 867 -2.74 -11.57 -40.64
N LEU A 868 -3.87 -10.89 -40.78
CA LEU A 868 -4.54 -10.61 -42.04
C LEU A 868 -4.49 -9.10 -42.26
N VAL A 869 -3.90 -8.68 -43.37
CA VAL A 869 -3.69 -7.27 -43.73
C VAL A 869 -4.47 -7.01 -45.02
N ALA A 870 -5.50 -6.17 -44.95
CA ALA A 870 -6.36 -5.88 -46.09
C ALA A 870 -6.11 -4.47 -46.62
N ASN A 871 -5.85 -4.40 -47.92
CA ASN A 871 -5.71 -3.16 -48.67
C ASN A 871 -6.72 -3.11 -49.80
N LYS A 872 -7.24 -1.92 -50.12
CA LYS A 872 -8.25 -1.71 -51.16
C LYS A 872 -7.82 -2.24 -52.53
N GLU A 873 -6.53 -2.13 -52.86
CA GLU A 873 -5.99 -2.52 -54.17
C GLU A 873 -5.38 -3.92 -54.19
N ARG A 874 -4.70 -4.31 -53.11
CA ARG A 874 -3.94 -5.59 -53.03
C ARG A 874 -4.76 -6.75 -52.47
N GLY A 875 -5.98 -6.48 -51.99
CA GLY A 875 -6.82 -7.48 -51.33
C GLY A 875 -6.30 -7.83 -49.93
N VAL A 876 -6.57 -9.06 -49.48
CA VAL A 876 -6.20 -9.55 -48.14
C VAL A 876 -4.94 -10.41 -48.23
N ASN A 877 -3.90 -10.03 -47.49
CA ASN A 877 -2.65 -10.78 -47.38
C ASN A 877 -2.54 -11.44 -46.00
N THR A 878 -2.08 -12.70 -45.98
CA THR A 878 -1.78 -13.41 -44.73
C THR A 878 -0.29 -13.29 -44.42
N VAL A 879 0.02 -12.82 -43.21
CA VAL A 879 1.39 -12.63 -42.71
C VAL A 879 1.57 -13.39 -41.39
N PHE A 880 2.79 -13.85 -41.13
CA PHE A 880 3.17 -14.51 -39.89
C PHE A 880 4.66 -14.30 -39.60
N ASP A 881 5.00 -14.27 -38.32
CA ASP A 881 6.38 -14.31 -37.83
C ASP A 881 6.49 -15.19 -36.57
N SER A 882 7.71 -15.55 -36.22
CA SER A 882 8.00 -16.30 -35.00
C SER A 882 9.45 -16.10 -34.61
N GLY A 883 9.73 -16.20 -33.31
CA GLY A 883 11.09 -16.07 -32.84
C GLY A 883 11.26 -16.16 -31.34
N ILE A 884 12.38 -15.62 -30.87
CA ILE A 884 12.77 -15.62 -29.47
C ILE A 884 12.73 -14.20 -28.91
N ARG A 885 12.08 -14.04 -27.76
CA ARG A 885 12.06 -12.80 -26.96
C ARG A 885 12.87 -12.99 -25.69
N LEU A 886 13.79 -12.07 -25.43
CA LEU A 886 14.52 -11.97 -24.17
C LEU A 886 13.95 -10.80 -23.35
N SER A 887 13.25 -11.11 -22.26
CA SER A 887 12.67 -10.14 -21.33
C SER A 887 13.61 -9.94 -20.14
N LEU A 888 14.67 -9.15 -20.31
CA LEU A 888 15.66 -8.88 -19.26
C LEU A 888 15.05 -8.04 -18.13
N VAL A 889 14.33 -6.98 -18.50
CA VAL A 889 13.45 -6.23 -17.59
C VAL A 889 12.14 -6.01 -18.35
N ALA A 890 11.08 -6.71 -17.93
CA ALA A 890 9.79 -6.66 -18.62
C ALA A 890 9.31 -5.21 -18.84
N ASP A 891 8.87 -4.92 -20.07
CA ASP A 891 8.38 -3.62 -20.55
C ASP A 891 9.42 -2.46 -20.52
N TYR A 892 10.67 -2.74 -20.13
CA TYR A 892 11.73 -1.74 -19.99
C TYR A 892 12.91 -2.02 -20.91
N PHE A 893 13.40 -3.27 -20.90
CA PHE A 893 14.48 -3.71 -21.77
C PHE A 893 14.21 -5.13 -22.28
N GLU A 894 13.83 -5.19 -23.55
CA GLU A 894 13.50 -6.43 -24.25
C GLU A 894 14.15 -6.48 -25.62
N LEU A 895 14.55 -7.69 -26.01
CA LEU A 895 15.14 -7.98 -27.30
C LEU A 895 14.31 -9.04 -28.01
N TYR A 896 14.06 -8.84 -29.30
CA TYR A 896 13.30 -9.73 -30.16
C TYR A 896 14.18 -10.18 -31.31
N PHE A 897 14.31 -11.50 -31.45
CA PHE A 897 15.09 -12.17 -32.48
C PHE A 897 14.13 -12.92 -33.41
N PRO A 898 13.75 -12.35 -34.57
CA PRO A 898 12.98 -13.05 -35.59
C PRO A 898 13.69 -14.31 -36.07
N ILE A 899 13.02 -15.45 -36.11
CA ILE A 899 13.61 -16.73 -36.56
C ILE A 899 12.99 -17.17 -37.88
N TYR A 900 11.67 -17.07 -38.01
CA TYR A 900 10.97 -17.52 -39.21
C TYR A 900 9.74 -16.66 -39.48
N SER A 901 9.56 -16.20 -40.71
CA SER A 901 8.43 -15.36 -41.15
C SER A 901 8.06 -15.63 -42.61
N ASN A 902 7.18 -14.82 -43.22
CA ASN A 902 6.93 -14.86 -44.67
C ASN A 902 8.19 -14.71 -45.53
N LEU A 903 9.28 -14.18 -44.97
CA LEU A 903 10.59 -14.06 -45.65
C LEU A 903 11.41 -15.36 -45.60
N GLY A 904 10.92 -16.41 -44.92
CA GLY A 904 11.63 -17.66 -44.68
C GLY A 904 12.42 -17.64 -43.36
N PHE A 905 13.54 -18.36 -43.31
CA PHE A 905 14.41 -18.42 -42.15
C PHE A 905 15.27 -17.15 -42.04
N GLU A 906 14.84 -16.22 -41.19
CA GLU A 906 15.42 -14.86 -41.10
C GLU A 906 16.91 -14.81 -40.75
N PRO A 907 17.47 -15.71 -39.92
CA PRO A 907 18.91 -15.71 -39.65
C PRO A 907 19.80 -15.98 -40.88
N ASN A 908 19.24 -16.50 -41.98
CA ASN A 908 19.96 -16.67 -43.25
C ASN A 908 19.82 -15.46 -44.19
N LEU A 909 19.00 -14.46 -43.84
CA LEU A 909 18.86 -13.26 -44.65
C LEU A 909 20.06 -12.31 -44.42
N PRO A 910 20.46 -11.51 -45.41
CA PRO A 910 21.48 -10.48 -45.24
C PRO A 910 21.11 -9.50 -44.11
N HIS A 911 22.12 -8.99 -43.40
CA HIS A 911 21.96 -7.98 -42.35
C HIS A 911 20.97 -8.38 -41.24
N TYR A 912 21.02 -9.64 -40.79
CA TYR A 912 20.13 -10.14 -39.74
C TYR A 912 20.22 -9.35 -38.43
N ASP A 913 21.38 -8.79 -38.12
CA ASP A 913 21.57 -7.89 -36.99
C ASP A 913 20.68 -6.63 -37.08
N GLU A 914 20.35 -6.18 -38.30
CA GLU A 914 19.43 -5.06 -38.52
C GLU A 914 17.95 -5.41 -38.33
N LYS A 915 17.63 -6.71 -38.29
CA LYS A 915 16.27 -7.24 -38.07
C LYS A 915 15.96 -7.47 -36.59
N VAL A 916 16.96 -7.42 -35.72
CA VAL A 916 16.77 -7.54 -34.26
C VAL A 916 16.04 -6.28 -33.77
N ARG A 917 14.92 -6.47 -33.07
CA ARG A 917 14.12 -5.35 -32.55
C ARG A 917 14.30 -5.21 -31.03
N PHE A 918 14.19 -3.98 -30.54
CA PHE A 918 14.35 -3.70 -29.11
C PHE A 918 13.26 -2.79 -28.55
N ILE A 919 12.94 -3.01 -27.28
CA ILE A 919 12.17 -2.07 -26.44
C ILE A 919 13.14 -1.54 -25.38
N VAL A 920 13.38 -0.22 -25.38
CA VAL A 920 14.17 0.48 -24.36
C VAL A 920 13.39 1.69 -23.88
N THR A 921 12.90 1.64 -22.64
CA THR A 921 12.20 2.76 -22.02
C THR A 921 13.15 3.51 -21.08
N LEU A 922 13.56 4.74 -21.41
CA LEU A 922 14.45 5.54 -20.54
C LEU A 922 13.72 6.31 -19.42
N SER A 923 12.42 6.08 -19.23
CA SER A 923 11.63 6.82 -18.24
C SER A 923 11.78 6.22 -16.83
N PRO A 924 12.29 6.98 -15.84
CA PRO A 924 12.32 6.53 -14.45
C PRO A 924 10.93 6.19 -13.89
N LYS A 925 9.87 6.82 -14.42
CA LYS A 925 8.48 6.58 -14.03
C LYS A 925 8.05 5.14 -14.30
N THR A 926 8.46 4.55 -15.42
CA THR A 926 8.14 3.16 -15.78
C THR A 926 8.77 2.19 -14.79
N LEU A 927 10.04 2.42 -14.42
CA LEU A 927 10.75 1.64 -13.41
C LEU A 927 10.08 1.74 -12.03
N LEU A 928 9.70 2.96 -11.60
CA LEU A 928 8.97 3.17 -10.34
C LEU A 928 7.60 2.50 -10.32
N GLY A 929 6.95 2.37 -11.49
CA GLY A 929 5.69 1.63 -11.65
C GLY A 929 5.77 0.17 -11.20
N LEU A 930 6.92 -0.48 -11.39
CA LEU A 930 7.13 -1.88 -10.95
C LEU A 930 7.13 -2.03 -9.43
N PHE A 931 7.59 -1.01 -8.70
CA PHE A 931 7.66 -1.02 -7.24
C PHE A 931 6.33 -0.65 -6.58
N THR A 932 5.55 0.24 -7.21
CA THR A 932 4.29 0.75 -6.65
C THR A 932 3.15 -0.28 -6.67
N ARG A 933 3.10 -1.18 -7.67
CA ARG A 933 2.06 -2.24 -7.76
C ARG A 933 1.98 -3.17 -6.54
N ARG A 934 3.06 -3.29 -5.77
CA ARG A 934 3.08 -4.12 -4.55
C ARG A 934 2.43 -3.47 -3.34
N TRP A 935 2.02 -2.20 -3.44
CA TRP A 935 1.56 -1.38 -2.31
C TRP A 935 0.11 -0.94 -2.45
N TYR A 936 -0.32 -0.61 -3.67
CA TYR A 936 -1.60 0.02 -3.98
C TYR A 936 -2.58 -0.90 -4.68
#